data_AF-A0A3R7CPQ9-F1
#
_entry.id   AF-A0A3R7CPQ9-F1
#
_cell.length_a   1.000
_cell.length_b   1.000
_cell.length_c   1.000
_cell.angle_alpha   90.00
_cell.angle_beta   90.00
_cell.angle_gamma   90.00
#
_symmetry.space_group_name_H-M   'P 1'
#
loop_
_entity.id
_entity.type
_entity.pdbx_description
1 polymer ?
#
loop_
_entity_poly.entity_id
_entity_poly.type
_entity_poly.pdbx_seq_one_letter_code
_entity_poly.pdbx_strand_id
1 'polypeptide(L)'
;EDREKVLASLSPGSSEFHYFRSIQLLHELNVDDAPDADDKIEEILNHVKSLEQDGGWQRARRLRLRLNIVLLEHGRESAREFFVDTLGLELNTVRPPEPTSADVGSSQQVRPSTLSYDIEALKQEKIAKVKKCLYLQDDKWMVPYKAESFLRQLSPFVLQALFESLNSPSDLPDWTPPQKKLVLQFILQQKLLLWTDFDSFVDAVAKDILDIYENATGDNNKVQVFGGLAHHNDLNLTQLDVLWDRCSTALHDNTPFALRYVQLLQATTDNERQFLSTAVTWLKQLGPQVNGVRVVLLHRWLQLIYHDKNEPTLGSLFLQYVEIPREECRIANEDMVRNADYDSVVRFVNTTSSAFGRPQAETASKPLVSTLATALGYSVDLSSDEDLIKTVFALLVQRGSTIQDFAPYLSLKFLKAQYATAMLTCGRGSRGEYERDIVDPGDVHKLFQGSEVSFCKSNPSSFAPDDPVSLVLNVKNIQALTIQLFEINVSDHYLKTFRAIPSDISLDGLLPNDQVRVRFDHVPSHVRVQHRVEFPSMQSSCRGVFVVEVVGQDIACRAVVRKGGLHFTQEITSHGHELTVFDEASNVVLGCVAVVPDVQDKAKKHSFSASEDGRIIVPFYTAVDEHGLEPVKRASPIYIGHGSYGTLGTFTYCEESYKLKANIYIDSEQLVPGTKATVLIRSKLYVHGCPTSTSLVRNVVLSVAFVSQTNIETKKEIRQLPLMDDANELVTTIDIPHEAVSFKVTLKGDVASKHHGDTAAATTSSSLSTARVTRLCQVSDSKHFDIPHPTRDDVLFNPHLKKVPNDNGDEDYVVLMLGHNGEGVPNVEATIELRHLALESPISCDVVSNHRGEVCLGPLTHVVSIDMDVNGRRYAWNLPNWALPSWSVAGRQSHVTQCAMSTKDVLIPVPHVVGKDLQQWIESGAISVLKIYNVQSRTIRQRADRPSFVCVGPGSSLLFKPSSVGEFEVVFKPINATYRIHVGESQVAGFVKAAPSTLLKADPTAPVVVRNLHIVDHQLKIFGVNTTPNTRVQVILRRFVSHEPVTNV
;
A
#
# COMPACT_ATOMS: atom_id res chain seq x y z
N GLU A 1 40.44 -61.18 -0.98
CA GLU A 1 40.96 -62.23 -1.88
C GLU A 1 42.26 -61.86 -2.62
N ASP A 2 42.93 -60.72 -2.37
CA ASP A 2 44.21 -60.42 -3.05
C ASP A 2 45.36 -59.99 -2.12
N ARG A 3 45.21 -60.10 -0.79
CA ARG A 3 46.27 -59.69 0.17
C ARG A 3 47.47 -60.65 0.17
N GLU A 4 47.21 -61.96 0.11
CA GLU A 4 48.26 -62.98 0.03
C GLU A 4 49.03 -62.92 -1.30
N LYS A 5 48.34 -62.63 -2.41
CA LYS A 5 48.96 -62.43 -3.73
C LYS A 5 49.84 -61.18 -3.78
N VAL A 6 49.40 -60.08 -3.14
CA VAL A 6 50.23 -58.87 -3.00
C VAL A 6 51.47 -59.17 -2.14
N LEU A 7 51.33 -59.88 -1.02
CA LEU A 7 52.48 -60.24 -0.18
C LEU A 7 53.46 -61.18 -0.89
N ALA A 8 52.97 -62.14 -1.67
CA ALA A 8 53.80 -63.04 -2.48
C ALA A 8 54.58 -62.33 -3.61
N SER A 9 54.13 -61.13 -4.02
CA SER A 9 54.81 -60.30 -5.03
C SER A 9 55.89 -59.37 -4.45
N LEU A 10 55.96 -59.24 -3.12
CA LEU A 10 56.87 -58.33 -2.44
C LEU A 10 58.10 -59.08 -1.90
N SER A 11 59.25 -58.41 -1.91
CA SER A 11 60.48 -58.98 -1.33
C SER A 11 60.33 -59.07 0.20
N PRO A 12 60.65 -60.21 0.85
CA PRO A 12 60.47 -60.42 2.29
C PRO A 12 61.21 -59.42 3.21
N GLY A 13 62.24 -58.74 2.69
CA GLY A 13 62.98 -57.70 3.40
C GLY A 13 62.63 -56.27 2.97
N SER A 14 61.55 -56.06 2.21
CA SER A 14 61.13 -54.73 1.77
C SER A 14 60.24 -54.03 2.80
N SER A 15 60.30 -52.71 2.83
CA SER A 15 59.42 -51.89 3.67
C SER A 15 57.94 -52.10 3.34
N GLU A 16 57.60 -52.34 2.07
CA GLU A 16 56.25 -52.66 1.63
C GLU A 16 55.77 -54.00 2.21
N PHE A 17 56.64 -55.03 2.18
CA PHE A 17 56.30 -56.35 2.74
C PHE A 17 56.02 -56.24 4.24
N HIS A 18 56.92 -55.62 5.01
CA HIS A 18 56.72 -55.45 6.45
C HIS A 18 55.44 -54.66 6.78
N TYR A 19 55.12 -53.60 6.02
CA TYR A 19 53.92 -52.81 6.24
C TYR A 19 52.62 -53.59 5.96
N PHE A 20 52.53 -54.24 4.80
CA PHE A 20 51.33 -54.98 4.44
C PHE A 20 51.16 -56.28 5.25
N ARG A 21 52.27 -56.91 5.66
CA ARG A 21 52.24 -58.09 6.53
C ARG A 21 51.74 -57.74 7.93
N SER A 22 52.20 -56.62 8.51
CA SER A 22 51.65 -56.12 9.78
C SER A 22 50.16 -55.78 9.70
N ILE A 23 49.68 -55.24 8.57
CA ILE A 23 48.24 -54.98 8.37
C ILE A 23 47.44 -56.28 8.26
N GLN A 24 47.99 -57.32 7.62
CA GLN A 24 47.35 -58.63 7.58
C GLN A 24 47.23 -59.21 8.99
N LEU A 25 48.34 -59.28 9.71
CA LEU A 25 48.38 -59.80 11.09
C LEU A 25 47.46 -59.02 12.03
N LEU A 26 47.35 -57.69 11.88
CA LEU A 26 46.40 -56.87 12.65
C LEU A 26 44.94 -57.23 12.39
N HIS A 27 44.57 -57.66 11.18
CA HIS A 27 43.20 -58.11 10.89
C HIS A 27 42.93 -59.55 11.35
N GLU A 28 43.98 -60.37 11.46
CA GLU A 28 43.93 -61.76 11.93
C GLU A 28 44.13 -61.88 13.44
N LEU A 29 44.40 -60.76 14.12
CA LEU A 29 44.61 -60.69 15.56
C LEU A 29 43.25 -60.81 16.27
N ASN A 30 43.06 -61.94 16.97
CA ASN A 30 41.97 -62.11 17.91
C ASN A 30 42.52 -62.00 19.33
N VAL A 31 42.24 -60.90 20.03
CA VAL A 31 42.89 -60.58 21.32
C VAL A 31 42.45 -61.51 22.45
N ASP A 32 41.29 -62.17 22.31
CA ASP A 32 40.73 -63.07 23.31
C ASP A 32 41.38 -64.48 23.32
N ASP A 33 42.20 -64.82 22.30
CA ASP A 33 42.92 -66.10 22.19
C ASP A 33 44.37 -65.96 22.68
N ALA A 34 44.55 -65.92 24.00
CA ALA A 34 45.78 -65.46 24.67
C ALA A 34 47.12 -66.01 24.10
N PRO A 35 47.33 -67.32 23.87
CA PRO A 35 48.61 -67.81 23.35
C PRO A 35 48.88 -67.44 21.89
N ASP A 36 47.87 -67.44 21.01
CA ASP A 36 48.03 -67.07 19.59
C ASP A 36 48.09 -65.54 19.41
N ALA A 37 47.42 -64.79 20.29
CA ALA A 37 47.42 -63.34 20.29
C ALA A 37 48.80 -62.75 20.63
N ASP A 38 49.46 -63.28 21.67
CA ASP A 38 50.76 -62.75 22.11
C ASP A 38 51.85 -62.96 21.05
N ASP A 39 51.85 -64.13 20.39
CA ASP A 39 52.78 -64.44 19.29
C ASP A 39 52.56 -63.49 18.08
N LYS A 40 51.30 -63.23 17.70
CA LYS A 40 50.97 -62.30 16.62
C LYS A 40 51.29 -60.84 16.96
N ILE A 41 51.06 -60.42 18.20
CA ILE A 41 51.44 -59.09 18.68
C ILE A 41 52.95 -58.90 18.56
N GLU A 42 53.73 -59.90 18.95
CA GLU A 42 55.19 -59.86 18.84
C GLU A 42 55.65 -59.84 17.37
N GLU A 43 55.04 -60.64 16.50
CA GLU A 43 55.32 -60.63 15.05
C GLU A 43 55.03 -59.26 14.43
N ILE A 44 53.91 -58.62 14.79
CA ILE A 44 53.58 -57.26 14.35
C ILE A 44 54.64 -56.27 14.83
N LEU A 45 55.04 -56.33 16.10
CA LEU A 45 56.05 -55.42 16.68
C LEU A 45 57.43 -55.60 16.04
N ASN A 46 57.79 -56.82 15.64
CA ASN A 46 59.04 -57.10 14.93
C ASN A 46 59.04 -56.47 13.53
N HIS A 47 57.94 -56.59 12.78
CA HIS A 47 57.80 -55.89 11.49
C HIS A 47 57.78 -54.37 11.63
N VAL A 48 57.18 -53.84 12.70
CA VAL A 48 57.22 -52.42 13.04
C VAL A 48 58.66 -51.95 13.30
N LYS A 49 59.47 -52.73 14.04
CA LYS A 49 60.90 -52.41 14.26
C LYS A 49 61.70 -52.41 12.96
N SER A 50 61.47 -53.38 12.07
CA SER A 50 62.09 -53.40 10.74
C SER A 50 61.74 -52.15 9.93
N LEU A 51 60.48 -51.71 9.97
CA LEU A 51 60.04 -50.47 9.33
C LEU A 51 60.69 -49.21 9.91
N GLU A 52 60.96 -49.18 11.22
CA GLU A 52 61.65 -48.05 11.87
C GLU A 52 63.12 -47.97 11.44
N GLN A 53 63.77 -49.11 11.25
CA GLN A 53 65.16 -49.21 10.78
C GLN A 53 65.32 -48.83 9.31
N ASP A 54 64.32 -49.15 8.47
CA ASP A 54 64.30 -48.83 7.03
C ASP A 54 63.78 -47.40 6.71
N GLY A 55 63.68 -46.51 7.71
CA GLY A 55 63.26 -45.11 7.53
C GLY A 55 61.75 -44.89 7.36
N GLY A 56 60.93 -45.94 7.52
CA GLY A 56 59.46 -45.93 7.43
C GLY A 56 58.74 -45.45 8.70
N TRP A 57 59.29 -44.47 9.42
CA TRP A 57 58.85 -44.07 10.77
C TRP A 57 57.36 -43.74 10.88
N GLN A 58 56.77 -43.08 9.87
CA GLN A 58 55.34 -42.74 9.85
C GLN A 58 54.45 -43.98 9.70
N ARG A 59 54.88 -44.97 8.90
CA ARG A 59 54.17 -46.24 8.70
C ARG A 59 54.24 -47.10 9.97
N ALA A 60 55.41 -47.18 10.59
CA ALA A 60 55.62 -47.87 11.86
C ALA A 60 54.78 -47.25 12.99
N ARG A 61 54.80 -45.91 13.13
CA ARG A 61 53.98 -45.19 14.11
C ARG A 61 52.49 -45.46 13.95
N ARG A 62 51.99 -45.49 12.71
CA ARG A 62 50.59 -45.81 12.41
C ARG A 62 50.22 -47.24 12.82
N LEU A 63 51.12 -48.20 12.58
CA LEU A 63 50.91 -49.60 12.98
C LEU A 63 50.93 -49.76 14.50
N ARG A 64 51.87 -49.11 15.21
CA ARG A 64 51.90 -49.08 16.69
C ARG A 64 50.63 -48.51 17.28
N LEU A 65 50.14 -47.38 16.75
CA LEU A 65 48.90 -46.76 17.21
C LEU A 65 47.71 -47.70 17.00
N ARG A 66 47.57 -48.30 15.81
CA ARG A 66 46.47 -49.25 15.54
C ARG A 66 46.51 -50.48 16.43
N LEU A 67 47.69 -51.08 16.61
CA LEU A 67 47.86 -52.21 17.52
C LEU A 67 47.42 -51.85 18.93
N ASN A 68 47.90 -50.73 19.48
CA ASN A 68 47.57 -50.33 20.85
C ASN A 68 46.10 -49.88 21.00
N ILE A 69 45.44 -49.35 19.97
CA ILE A 69 43.98 -49.10 20.00
C ILE A 69 43.22 -50.42 20.15
N VAL A 70 43.54 -51.43 19.33
CA VAL A 70 42.88 -52.74 19.38
C VAL A 70 43.11 -53.41 20.74
N LEU A 71 44.33 -53.32 21.28
CA LEU A 71 44.65 -53.86 22.61
C LEU A 71 43.95 -53.10 23.75
N LEU A 72 43.76 -51.79 23.62
CA LEU A 72 43.04 -50.95 24.60
C LEU A 72 41.54 -51.28 24.62
N GLU A 73 40.91 -51.49 23.45
CA GLU A 73 39.50 -51.91 23.33
C GLU A 73 39.23 -53.24 24.06
N HIS A 74 40.24 -54.12 24.14
CA HIS A 74 40.17 -55.42 24.82
C HIS A 74 40.79 -55.37 26.25
N GLY A 75 41.03 -54.18 26.79
CA GLY A 75 41.41 -53.99 28.19
C GLY A 75 42.85 -54.41 28.57
N ARG A 76 43.77 -54.55 27.61
CA ARG A 76 45.18 -54.89 27.91
C ARG A 76 45.90 -53.70 28.56
N GLU A 77 46.57 -53.96 29.68
CA GLU A 77 47.22 -52.95 30.51
C GLU A 77 48.41 -52.25 29.81
N SER A 78 49.18 -53.00 28.99
CA SER A 78 50.30 -52.47 28.21
C SER A 78 49.91 -51.39 27.19
N ALA A 79 48.71 -51.48 26.62
CA ALA A 79 48.19 -50.46 25.71
C ALA A 79 47.78 -49.18 26.46
N ARG A 80 47.29 -49.34 27.69
CA ARG A 80 46.95 -48.21 28.58
C ARG A 80 48.21 -47.44 28.96
N GLU A 81 49.28 -48.14 29.35
CA GLU A 81 50.59 -47.54 29.62
C GLU A 81 51.14 -46.81 28.38
N PHE A 82 51.07 -47.44 27.20
CA PHE A 82 51.50 -46.81 25.94
C PHE A 82 50.80 -45.47 25.68
N PHE A 83 49.47 -45.38 25.87
CA PHE A 83 48.75 -44.13 25.68
C PHE A 83 49.00 -43.11 26.79
N VAL A 84 49.16 -43.55 28.04
CA VAL A 84 49.52 -42.70 29.17
C VAL A 84 50.85 -42.00 28.91
N ASP A 85 51.87 -42.74 28.49
CA ASP A 85 53.19 -42.21 28.16
C ASP A 85 53.17 -41.36 26.88
N THR A 86 52.48 -41.83 25.82
CA THR A 86 52.46 -41.13 24.51
C THR A 86 51.67 -39.82 24.57
N LEU A 87 50.63 -39.74 25.41
CA LEU A 87 49.78 -38.55 25.56
C LEU A 87 50.18 -37.68 26.75
N GLY A 88 51.13 -38.11 27.60
CA GLY A 88 51.58 -37.37 28.77
C GLY A 88 50.51 -37.25 29.86
N LEU A 89 49.73 -38.31 30.11
CA LEU A 89 48.62 -38.31 31.07
C LEU A 89 49.13 -38.60 32.49
N GLU A 90 49.20 -37.61 33.38
CA GLU A 90 49.49 -37.85 34.80
C GLU A 90 48.24 -38.42 35.53
N LEU A 91 48.17 -39.76 35.67
CA LEU A 91 47.04 -40.45 36.32
C LEU A 91 47.12 -40.53 37.86
N ASN A 92 48.05 -39.83 38.51
CA ASN A 92 48.17 -39.77 39.97
C ASN A 92 47.26 -38.73 40.64
N THR A 93 46.26 -38.22 39.93
CA THR A 93 45.24 -37.36 40.55
C THR A 93 44.23 -38.24 41.29
N VAL A 94 44.09 -37.99 42.59
CA VAL A 94 43.09 -38.61 43.46
C VAL A 94 41.73 -38.49 42.78
N ARG A 95 41.02 -39.64 42.68
CA ARG A 95 39.65 -39.74 42.17
C ARG A 95 38.82 -38.56 42.71
N PRO A 96 38.16 -37.74 41.88
CA PRO A 96 37.28 -36.70 42.41
C PRO A 96 36.28 -37.38 43.34
N PRO A 97 36.01 -36.83 44.53
CA PRO A 97 34.97 -37.39 45.39
C PRO A 97 33.67 -37.45 44.59
N GLU A 98 32.94 -38.56 44.70
CA GLU A 98 31.58 -38.65 44.19
C GLU A 98 30.79 -37.45 44.72
N PRO A 99 29.94 -36.79 43.90
CA PRO A 99 29.23 -35.60 44.33
C PRO A 99 28.22 -36.00 45.41
N THR A 100 28.65 -35.98 46.67
CA THR A 100 27.76 -35.79 47.80
C THR A 100 27.19 -34.38 47.69
N SER A 101 25.86 -34.32 47.71
CA SER A 101 25.04 -33.12 47.67
C SER A 101 25.29 -32.22 48.88
N ALA A 102 26.44 -31.54 48.94
CA ALA A 102 26.74 -30.50 49.91
C ALA A 102 28.08 -29.86 49.56
N ASP A 103 28.14 -29.08 48.48
CA ASP A 103 29.10 -27.98 48.32
C ASP A 103 28.67 -27.09 47.15
N VAL A 104 27.56 -26.37 47.36
CA VAL A 104 27.20 -25.20 46.55
C VAL A 104 27.76 -23.98 47.26
N GLY A 105 28.98 -23.61 46.87
CA GLY A 105 29.74 -22.51 47.44
C GLY A 105 30.47 -21.70 46.36
N SER A 106 29.83 -21.40 45.23
CA SER A 106 30.04 -20.17 44.44
C SER A 106 29.10 -20.17 43.23
N SER A 107 28.49 -19.03 42.97
CA SER A 107 27.45 -18.78 41.98
C SER A 107 27.97 -18.83 40.53
N GLN A 108 28.18 -20.02 39.97
CA GLN A 108 28.10 -20.21 38.51
C GLN A 108 26.62 -20.44 38.17
N GLN A 109 25.98 -19.45 37.51
CA GLN A 109 24.64 -19.61 36.96
C GLN A 109 24.65 -20.79 35.98
N VAL A 110 24.08 -21.92 36.38
CA VAL A 110 23.84 -23.06 35.48
C VAL A 110 22.85 -22.57 34.42
N ARG A 111 23.32 -22.41 33.19
CA ARG A 111 22.46 -22.04 32.06
C ARG A 111 21.43 -23.16 31.83
N PRO A 112 20.16 -22.84 31.55
CA PRO A 112 19.13 -23.85 31.38
C PRO A 112 19.18 -24.46 29.96
N SER A 113 18.75 -25.72 29.85
CA SER A 113 18.51 -26.40 28.57
C SER A 113 17.06 -26.28 28.07
N THR A 114 16.22 -25.61 28.86
CA THR A 114 14.84 -25.27 28.52
C THR A 114 14.69 -23.75 28.59
N LEU A 115 14.23 -23.16 27.49
CA LEU A 115 13.98 -21.74 27.39
C LEU A 115 12.63 -21.41 28.03
N SER A 116 12.63 -20.47 28.96
CA SER A 116 11.43 -19.97 29.64
C SER A 116 11.50 -18.45 29.69
N TYR A 117 10.47 -17.80 29.15
CA TYR A 117 10.29 -16.35 29.25
C TYR A 117 8.83 -16.05 29.55
N ASP A 118 8.60 -15.00 30.33
CA ASP A 118 7.26 -14.47 30.57
C ASP A 118 7.15 -13.11 29.86
N ILE A 119 6.30 -13.09 28.83
CA ILE A 119 6.13 -11.89 28.02
C ILE A 119 5.48 -10.74 28.80
N GLU A 120 4.60 -11.02 29.76
CA GLU A 120 3.96 -9.99 30.58
C GLU A 120 4.96 -9.39 31.56
N ALA A 121 5.81 -10.22 32.18
CA ALA A 121 6.89 -9.74 33.03
C ALA A 121 7.88 -8.84 32.25
N LEU A 122 8.25 -9.22 31.02
CA LEU A 122 9.13 -8.42 30.15
C LEU A 122 8.50 -7.07 29.75
N LYS A 123 7.20 -7.05 29.44
CA LYS A 123 6.46 -5.80 29.19
C LYS A 123 6.51 -4.89 30.42
N GLN A 124 6.19 -5.44 31.60
CA GLN A 124 6.21 -4.70 32.86
C GLN A 124 7.61 -4.16 33.20
N GLU A 125 8.67 -4.93 32.97
CA GLU A 125 10.06 -4.51 33.19
C GLU A 125 10.42 -3.29 32.32
N LYS A 126 10.07 -3.32 31.03
CA LYS A 126 10.31 -2.21 30.10
C LYS A 126 9.52 -0.96 30.51
N ILE A 127 8.26 -1.12 30.93
CA ILE A 127 7.44 -0.01 31.45
C ILE A 127 8.06 0.58 32.73
N ALA A 128 8.56 -0.26 33.64
CA ALA A 128 9.25 0.19 34.84
C ALA A 128 10.54 0.97 34.54
N LYS A 129 11.28 0.60 33.48
CA LYS A 129 12.46 1.35 33.02
C LYS A 129 12.12 2.74 32.52
N VAL A 130 11.00 2.91 31.79
CA VAL A 130 10.50 4.24 31.37
C VAL A 130 10.31 5.14 32.59
N LYS A 131 9.63 4.62 33.64
CA LYS A 131 9.41 5.35 34.89
C LYS A 131 10.71 5.76 35.57
N LYS A 132 11.68 4.83 35.67
CA LYS A 132 12.99 5.09 36.31
C LYS A 132 13.81 6.18 35.60
N CYS A 133 13.55 6.44 34.31
CA CYS A 133 14.22 7.50 33.57
C CYS A 133 13.65 8.90 33.84
N LEU A 134 12.45 9.01 34.41
CA LEU A 134 11.87 10.31 34.74
C LEU A 134 12.68 10.98 35.86
N TYR A 135 12.98 12.26 35.70
CA TYR A 135 13.70 13.04 36.71
C TYR A 135 13.04 14.40 36.94
N LEU A 136 13.32 15.01 38.09
CA LEU A 136 12.85 16.35 38.46
C LEU A 136 13.95 17.38 38.18
N GLN A 137 13.57 18.46 37.50
CA GLN A 137 14.41 19.64 37.30
C GLN A 137 13.55 20.88 37.58
N ASP A 138 13.99 21.72 38.52
CA ASP A 138 13.28 22.94 38.94
C ASP A 138 11.79 22.67 39.30
N ASP A 139 11.54 21.65 40.10
CA ASP A 139 10.20 21.15 40.50
C ASP A 139 9.28 20.71 39.35
N LYS A 140 9.80 20.54 38.13
CA LYS A 140 9.08 19.99 36.98
C LYS A 140 9.65 18.63 36.58
N TRP A 141 8.77 17.67 36.31
CA TRP A 141 9.18 16.38 35.77
C TRP A 141 9.65 16.53 34.32
N MET A 142 10.69 15.79 33.93
CA MET A 142 11.26 15.79 32.60
C MET A 142 11.38 14.37 32.04
N VAL A 143 11.14 14.22 30.73
CA VAL A 143 11.35 12.96 29.99
C VAL A 143 12.67 13.05 29.24
N PRO A 144 13.71 12.29 29.60
CA PRO A 144 14.94 12.24 28.81
C PRO A 144 14.72 11.46 27.51
N TYR A 145 15.53 11.74 26.50
CA TYR A 145 15.53 11.02 25.21
C TYR A 145 15.63 9.48 25.36
N LYS A 146 16.29 8.98 26.42
CA LYS A 146 16.37 7.54 26.72
C LYS A 146 15.00 6.87 26.93
N ALA A 147 14.00 7.60 27.43
CA ALA A 147 12.65 7.07 27.61
C ALA A 147 12.00 6.72 26.26
N GLU A 148 12.27 7.51 25.20
CA GLU A 148 11.81 7.22 23.85
C GLU A 148 12.33 5.87 23.35
N SER A 149 13.61 5.57 23.59
CA SER A 149 14.21 4.29 23.21
C SER A 149 13.50 3.11 23.86
N PHE A 150 13.14 3.19 25.15
CA PHE A 150 12.39 2.12 25.83
C PHE A 150 10.95 1.98 25.32
N LEU A 151 10.27 3.10 25.03
CA LEU A 151 8.92 3.07 24.43
C LEU A 151 8.94 2.45 23.03
N ARG A 152 9.96 2.76 22.22
CA ARG A 152 10.15 2.18 20.87
C ARG A 152 10.57 0.71 20.88
N GLN A 153 10.95 0.14 22.02
CA GLN A 153 11.19 -1.31 22.14
C GLN A 153 9.90 -2.12 22.30
N LEU A 154 8.78 -1.47 22.66
CA LEU A 154 7.46 -2.09 22.68
C LEU A 154 6.89 -2.08 21.26
N SER A 155 6.17 -3.14 20.88
CA SER A 155 5.41 -3.12 19.63
C SER A 155 4.37 -2.00 19.65
N PRO A 156 3.96 -1.49 18.46
CA PRO A 156 2.92 -0.46 18.37
C PRO A 156 1.62 -0.84 19.11
N PHE A 157 1.25 -2.13 19.12
CA PHE A 157 0.06 -2.63 19.80
C PHE A 157 0.19 -2.58 21.32
N VAL A 158 1.35 -2.98 21.85
CA VAL A 158 1.61 -2.90 23.30
C VAL A 158 1.76 -1.45 23.75
N LEU A 159 2.32 -0.58 22.92
CA LEU A 159 2.42 0.85 23.22
C LEU A 159 1.03 1.51 23.28
N GLN A 160 0.08 1.11 22.41
CA GLN A 160 -1.32 1.54 22.51
C GLN A 160 -1.92 1.10 23.85
N ALA A 161 -1.78 -0.17 24.22
CA ALA A 161 -2.31 -0.68 25.50
C ALA A 161 -1.71 0.07 26.71
N LEU A 162 -0.40 0.37 26.69
CA LEU A 162 0.24 1.19 27.71
C LEU A 162 -0.37 2.61 27.78
N PHE A 163 -0.62 3.23 26.62
CA PHE A 163 -1.24 4.55 26.56
C PHE A 163 -2.65 4.55 27.17
N GLU A 164 -3.47 3.54 26.85
CA GLU A 164 -4.80 3.34 27.44
C GLU A 164 -4.71 3.18 28.97
N SER A 165 -3.78 2.36 29.47
CA SER A 165 -3.55 2.18 30.91
C SER A 165 -3.04 3.45 31.61
N LEU A 166 -2.24 4.29 30.93
CA LEU A 166 -1.76 5.56 31.47
C LEU A 166 -2.86 6.62 31.56
N ASN A 167 -3.81 6.61 30.63
CA ASN A 167 -4.94 7.55 30.64
C ASN A 167 -6.08 7.10 31.58
N SER A 168 -6.14 5.81 31.91
CA SER A 168 -7.09 5.22 32.86
C SER A 168 -6.76 5.56 34.33
N PRO A 169 -7.78 5.81 35.19
CA PRO A 169 -7.57 6.17 36.58
C PRO A 169 -7.02 5.04 37.47
N SER A 170 -7.20 3.76 37.11
CA SER A 170 -7.00 2.61 38.02
C SER A 170 -5.87 1.63 37.68
N ASP A 171 -5.28 1.68 36.48
CA ASP A 171 -4.62 0.48 35.92
C ASP A 171 -3.11 0.38 36.17
N LEU A 172 -2.52 1.40 36.82
CA LEU A 172 -1.09 1.45 37.15
C LEU A 172 -0.93 1.92 38.61
N PRO A 173 -0.91 1.00 39.59
CA PRO A 173 -0.92 1.35 41.02
C PRO A 173 0.33 2.11 41.48
N ASP A 174 1.42 2.05 40.73
CA ASP A 174 2.70 2.68 41.10
C ASP A 174 2.96 4.05 40.46
N TRP A 175 2.12 4.57 39.57
CA TRP A 175 2.40 5.79 38.79
C TRP A 175 1.65 7.01 39.33
N THR A 176 2.34 8.13 39.58
CA THR A 176 1.68 9.37 40.04
C THR A 176 0.98 10.11 38.89
N PRO A 177 -0.12 10.86 39.14
CA PRO A 177 -0.79 11.65 38.10
C PRO A 177 0.12 12.57 37.26
N PRO A 178 1.08 13.33 37.82
CA PRO A 178 1.98 14.17 37.01
C PRO A 178 2.92 13.34 36.13
N GLN A 179 3.37 12.17 36.59
CA GLN A 179 4.20 11.26 35.78
C GLN A 179 3.41 10.68 34.60
N LYS A 180 2.16 10.24 34.84
CA LYS A 180 1.27 9.73 33.78
C LYS A 180 1.04 10.79 32.70
N LYS A 181 0.67 12.01 33.13
CA LYS A 181 0.43 13.16 32.22
C LYS A 181 1.66 13.47 31.36
N LEU A 182 2.83 13.57 31.97
CA LEU A 182 4.08 13.86 31.28
C LEU A 182 4.41 12.85 30.17
N VAL A 183 4.25 11.54 30.45
CA VAL A 183 4.52 10.48 29.46
C VAL A 183 3.47 10.48 28.35
N LEU A 184 2.19 10.70 28.66
CA LEU A 184 1.14 10.86 27.64
C LEU A 184 1.45 12.02 26.69
N GLN A 185 1.81 13.19 27.23
CA GLN A 185 2.21 14.35 26.43
C GLN A 185 3.44 14.05 25.55
N PHE A 186 4.44 13.35 26.10
CA PHE A 186 5.61 12.94 25.33
C PHE A 186 5.25 12.02 24.17
N ILE A 187 4.39 11.01 24.39
CA ILE A 187 3.92 10.09 23.35
C ILE A 187 3.19 10.85 22.23
N LEU A 188 2.33 11.81 22.59
CA LEU A 188 1.58 12.65 21.65
C LEU A 188 2.48 13.59 20.84
N GLN A 189 3.47 14.23 21.48
CA GLN A 189 4.41 15.14 20.84
C GLN A 189 5.37 14.42 19.88
N GLN A 190 5.86 13.24 20.27
CA GLN A 190 6.80 12.44 19.45
C GLN A 190 6.10 11.55 18.41
N LYS A 191 4.76 11.56 18.35
CA LYS A 191 3.95 10.74 17.43
C LYS A 191 4.34 9.26 17.47
N LEU A 192 4.44 8.69 18.68
CA LEU A 192 4.88 7.29 18.84
C LEU A 192 3.76 6.27 18.54
N LEU A 193 2.50 6.69 18.60
CA LEU A 193 1.35 5.82 18.30
C LEU A 193 1.18 5.63 16.80
N LEU A 194 1.07 4.36 16.37
CA LEU A 194 0.79 4.01 14.97
C LEU A 194 -0.69 4.17 14.62
N TRP A 195 -1.58 3.90 15.57
CA TRP A 195 -3.02 4.02 15.42
C TRP A 195 -3.58 5.01 16.43
N THR A 196 -4.67 5.67 16.08
CA THR A 196 -5.34 6.72 16.89
C THR A 196 -6.84 6.48 16.97
N ASP A 197 -7.31 5.28 16.65
CA ASP A 197 -8.72 4.90 16.46
C ASP A 197 -9.41 4.41 17.75
N PHE A 198 -8.91 4.80 18.92
CA PHE A 198 -9.42 4.37 20.22
C PHE A 198 -9.80 5.57 21.11
N ASP A 199 -10.82 5.41 21.95
CA ASP A 199 -11.46 6.54 22.64
C ASP A 199 -10.52 7.28 23.60
N SER A 200 -9.67 6.54 24.31
CA SER A 200 -8.72 7.14 25.25
C SER A 200 -7.69 8.05 24.58
N PHE A 201 -7.49 7.96 23.26
CA PHE A 201 -6.66 8.90 22.50
C PHE A 201 -7.24 10.32 22.53
N VAL A 202 -8.53 10.45 22.20
CA VAL A 202 -9.22 11.75 22.14
C VAL A 202 -9.28 12.37 23.53
N ASP A 203 -9.51 11.56 24.55
CA ASP A 203 -9.51 11.97 25.96
C ASP A 203 -8.19 12.58 26.40
N ALA A 204 -7.07 12.00 25.96
CA ALA A 204 -5.74 12.53 26.26
C ALA A 204 -5.46 13.83 25.51
N VAL A 205 -5.85 13.92 24.23
CA VAL A 205 -5.73 15.16 23.43
C VAL A 205 -6.58 16.28 24.03
N ALA A 206 -7.81 15.98 24.48
CA ALA A 206 -8.69 16.94 25.15
C ALA A 206 -8.06 17.52 26.42
N LYS A 207 -7.46 16.66 27.27
CA LYS A 207 -6.74 17.10 28.47
C LYS A 207 -5.55 17.98 28.11
N ASP A 208 -4.75 17.61 27.11
CA ASP A 208 -3.59 18.40 26.67
C ASP A 208 -3.99 19.79 26.16
N ILE A 209 -5.09 19.88 25.41
CA ILE A 209 -5.68 21.13 24.94
C ILE A 209 -6.11 22.04 26.10
N LEU A 210 -6.84 21.49 27.08
CA LEU A 210 -7.27 22.26 28.25
C LEU A 210 -6.08 22.71 29.10
N ASP A 211 -5.07 21.86 29.26
CA ASP A 211 -3.84 22.19 29.98
C ASP A 211 -3.07 23.33 29.31
N ILE A 212 -2.94 23.31 27.98
CA ILE A 212 -2.29 24.38 27.22
C ILE A 212 -3.08 25.69 27.37
N TYR A 213 -4.41 25.60 27.35
CA TYR A 213 -5.32 26.74 27.50
C TYR A 213 -5.25 27.35 28.91
N GLU A 214 -5.28 26.55 29.96
CA GLU A 214 -5.23 27.01 31.37
C GLU A 214 -3.86 27.60 31.74
N ASN A 215 -2.77 27.09 31.15
CA ASN A 215 -1.41 27.58 31.41
C ASN A 215 -1.04 28.82 30.57
N ALA A 216 -1.90 29.25 29.64
CA ALA A 216 -1.69 30.47 28.86
C ALA A 216 -1.96 31.71 29.73
N THR A 217 -0.94 32.22 30.42
CA THR A 217 -1.07 33.43 31.26
C THR A 217 -1.19 34.70 30.40
N GLY A 218 -2.33 35.39 30.49
CA GLY A 218 -2.50 36.85 30.35
C GLY A 218 -2.27 37.55 29.00
N ASP A 219 -1.43 37.02 28.10
CA ASP A 219 -1.18 37.58 26.76
C ASP A 219 -1.91 36.74 25.69
N ASN A 220 -3.21 37.02 25.59
CA ASN A 220 -4.29 36.19 25.04
C ASN A 220 -4.32 35.91 23.52
N ASN A 221 -3.24 36.01 22.75
CA ASN A 221 -3.35 35.86 21.28
C ASN A 221 -2.29 35.01 20.56
N LYS A 222 -1.47 34.21 21.28
CA LYS A 222 -0.36 33.44 20.66
C LYS A 222 -0.30 31.95 20.95
N VAL A 223 -1.11 31.41 21.87
CA VAL A 223 -1.03 29.99 22.18
C VAL A 223 -1.94 29.21 21.24
N GLN A 224 -1.34 28.56 20.24
CA GLN A 224 -2.06 27.72 19.30
C GLN A 224 -2.47 26.39 19.97
N VAL A 225 -3.64 26.40 20.61
CA VAL A 225 -4.17 25.24 21.37
C VAL A 225 -4.45 24.04 20.47
N PHE A 226 -4.99 24.27 19.26
CA PHE A 226 -5.20 23.24 18.23
C PHE A 226 -4.52 23.61 16.91
N GLY A 227 -4.03 22.60 16.19
CA GLY A 227 -3.25 22.74 14.95
C GLY A 227 -1.73 22.86 15.12
N GLY A 228 -1.22 23.01 16.35
CA GLY A 228 0.22 23.06 16.62
C GLY A 228 0.92 21.69 16.56
N LEU A 229 0.23 20.63 16.98
CA LEU A 229 0.74 19.26 16.95
C LEU A 229 0.29 18.52 15.69
N ALA A 230 1.18 17.72 15.10
CA ALA A 230 0.91 17.04 13.83
C ALA A 230 -0.31 16.09 13.90
N HIS A 231 -0.53 15.44 15.04
CA HIS A 231 -1.61 14.47 15.23
C HIS A 231 -3.01 15.11 15.26
N HIS A 232 -3.13 16.42 15.52
CA HIS A 232 -4.42 17.14 15.41
C HIS A 232 -5.01 17.03 13.99
N ASN A 233 -4.14 16.94 12.99
CA ASN A 233 -4.57 16.77 11.60
C ASN A 233 -4.95 15.33 11.24
N ASP A 234 -4.66 14.36 12.10
CA ASP A 234 -4.97 12.94 11.87
C ASP A 234 -6.34 12.56 12.49
N LEU A 235 -6.94 13.47 13.27
CA LEU A 235 -8.26 13.29 13.86
C LEU A 235 -9.35 13.19 12.78
N ASN A 236 -10.31 12.29 13.00
CA ASN A 236 -11.50 12.12 12.17
C ASN A 236 -12.70 12.92 12.71
N LEU A 237 -13.80 12.98 11.96
CA LEU A 237 -14.96 13.83 12.29
C LEU A 237 -15.57 13.51 13.66
N THR A 238 -15.81 12.22 13.94
CA THR A 238 -16.35 11.77 15.24
C THR A 238 -15.44 12.10 16.41
N GLN A 239 -14.12 12.07 16.22
CA GLN A 239 -13.17 12.48 17.25
C GLN A 239 -13.19 13.99 17.48
N LEU A 240 -13.39 14.79 16.43
CA LEU A 240 -13.54 16.25 16.56
C LEU A 240 -14.86 16.63 17.25
N ASP A 241 -15.94 15.88 17.02
CA ASP A 241 -17.21 16.08 17.75
C ASP A 241 -17.01 15.85 19.25
N VAL A 242 -16.39 14.72 19.63
CA VAL A 242 -16.06 14.42 21.04
C VAL A 242 -15.11 15.48 21.63
N LEU A 243 -14.14 15.96 20.83
CA LEU A 243 -13.20 16.99 21.26
C LEU A 243 -13.91 18.33 21.50
N TRP A 244 -14.86 18.69 20.64
CA TRP A 244 -15.69 19.89 20.80
C TRP A 244 -16.52 19.82 22.08
N ASP A 245 -17.19 18.69 22.33
CA ASP A 245 -18.02 18.51 23.53
C ASP A 245 -17.23 18.70 24.84
N ARG A 246 -15.95 18.34 24.84
CA ARG A 246 -15.07 18.42 26.02
C ARG A 246 -14.31 19.74 26.16
N CYS A 247 -13.98 20.38 25.04
CA CYS A 247 -13.04 21.52 25.00
C CYS A 247 -13.60 22.75 24.27
N SER A 248 -14.93 22.87 24.15
CA SER A 248 -15.58 23.96 23.41
C SER A 248 -15.09 25.35 23.81
N THR A 249 -14.83 25.61 25.10
CA THR A 249 -14.31 26.89 25.60
C THR A 249 -12.93 27.24 25.03
N ALA A 250 -12.03 26.25 24.91
CA ALA A 250 -10.68 26.44 24.38
C ALA A 250 -10.65 26.45 22.84
N LEU A 251 -11.63 25.80 22.20
CA LEU A 251 -11.72 25.66 20.74
C LEU A 251 -12.62 26.71 20.06
N HIS A 252 -13.40 27.46 20.85
CA HIS A 252 -14.43 28.40 20.37
C HIS A 252 -13.92 29.36 19.29
N ASP A 253 -12.72 29.91 19.46
CA ASP A 253 -12.09 30.86 18.54
C ASP A 253 -10.94 30.25 17.72
N ASN A 254 -10.81 28.92 17.71
CA ASN A 254 -9.70 28.24 17.04
C ASN A 254 -9.98 28.00 15.53
N THR A 255 -9.40 28.86 14.68
CA THR A 255 -9.54 28.74 13.21
C THR A 255 -9.01 27.42 12.63
N PRO A 256 -7.83 26.89 13.03
CA PRO A 256 -7.36 25.58 12.57
C PRO A 256 -8.34 24.42 12.84
N PHE A 257 -8.97 24.39 14.01
CA PHE A 257 -10.00 23.41 14.38
C PHE A 257 -11.22 23.52 13.48
N ALA A 258 -11.77 24.73 13.33
CA ALA A 258 -12.93 24.99 12.48
C ALA A 258 -12.68 24.60 11.03
N LEU A 259 -11.52 25.00 10.49
CA LEU A 259 -11.10 24.63 9.13
C LEU A 259 -11.03 23.10 8.99
N ARG A 260 -10.38 22.43 9.93
CA ARG A 260 -10.21 20.97 9.90
C ARG A 260 -11.55 20.23 9.97
N TYR A 261 -12.47 20.69 10.81
CA TYR A 261 -13.81 20.13 10.92
C TYR A 261 -14.57 20.21 9.60
N VAL A 262 -14.59 21.41 9.00
CA VAL A 262 -15.28 21.65 7.72
C VAL A 262 -14.69 20.81 6.59
N GLN A 263 -13.37 20.64 6.54
CA GLN A 263 -12.70 19.79 5.55
C GLN A 263 -13.13 18.32 5.63
N LEU A 264 -13.29 17.79 6.85
CA LEU A 264 -13.77 16.43 7.06
C LEU A 264 -15.26 16.29 6.78
N LEU A 265 -16.05 17.30 7.14
CA LEU A 265 -17.47 17.34 6.80
C LEU A 265 -17.68 17.37 5.28
N GLN A 266 -16.82 18.09 4.54
CA GLN A 266 -16.81 18.11 3.08
C GLN A 266 -16.49 16.73 2.50
N ALA A 267 -15.51 16.02 3.06
CA ALA A 267 -15.10 14.70 2.56
C ALA A 267 -16.06 13.56 2.92
N THR A 268 -16.95 13.77 3.88
CA THR A 268 -17.95 12.78 4.32
C THR A 268 -19.32 12.98 3.66
N THR A 269 -19.52 14.07 2.92
CA THR A 269 -20.81 14.45 2.34
C THR A 269 -20.71 14.60 0.82
N ASP A 270 -21.43 13.77 0.06
CA ASP A 270 -21.37 13.80 -1.41
C ASP A 270 -22.13 15.00 -2.03
N ASN A 271 -23.14 15.52 -1.34
CA ASN A 271 -23.95 16.65 -1.82
C ASN A 271 -23.41 17.99 -1.30
N GLU A 272 -22.83 18.78 -2.20
CA GLU A 272 -22.22 20.07 -1.87
C GLU A 272 -23.19 21.05 -1.18
N ARG A 273 -24.47 21.09 -1.58
CA ARG A 273 -25.46 21.98 -0.94
C ARG A 273 -25.77 21.54 0.50
N GLN A 274 -25.91 20.24 0.71
CA GLN A 274 -26.13 19.68 2.05
C GLN A 274 -24.90 19.91 2.96
N PHE A 275 -23.70 19.73 2.40
CA PHE A 275 -22.44 20.06 3.07
C PHE A 275 -22.41 21.53 3.51
N LEU A 276 -22.63 22.47 2.60
CA LEU A 276 -22.57 23.91 2.88
C LEU A 276 -23.58 24.32 3.96
N SER A 277 -24.80 23.79 3.88
CA SER A 277 -25.84 24.04 4.88
C SER A 277 -25.47 23.50 6.26
N THR A 278 -24.92 22.30 6.33
CA THR A 278 -24.50 21.69 7.60
C THR A 278 -23.30 22.43 8.18
N ALA A 279 -22.31 22.75 7.35
CA ALA A 279 -21.09 23.43 7.75
C ALA A 279 -21.36 24.84 8.29
N VAL A 280 -22.15 25.66 7.56
CA VAL A 280 -22.48 27.02 7.99
C VAL A 280 -23.31 27.02 9.27
N THR A 281 -24.27 26.10 9.40
CA THR A 281 -25.06 25.95 10.64
C THR A 281 -24.17 25.57 11.83
N TRP A 282 -23.27 24.60 11.65
CA TRP A 282 -22.34 24.17 12.71
C TRP A 282 -21.40 25.31 13.14
N LEU A 283 -20.84 26.05 12.16
CA LEU A 283 -19.95 27.18 12.45
C LEU A 283 -20.62 28.29 13.27
N LYS A 284 -21.96 28.37 13.38
CA LYS A 284 -22.62 29.38 14.23
C LYS A 284 -22.31 29.23 15.73
N GLN A 285 -21.85 28.06 16.16
CA GLN A 285 -21.47 27.80 17.55
C GLN A 285 -20.08 28.32 17.93
N LEU A 286 -19.26 28.68 16.93
CA LEU A 286 -17.91 29.18 17.11
C LEU A 286 -17.88 30.71 17.18
N GLY A 287 -16.80 31.29 17.67
CA GLY A 287 -16.65 32.74 17.82
C GLY A 287 -16.31 33.49 16.54
N PRO A 288 -16.08 34.81 16.62
CA PRO A 288 -15.87 35.67 15.46
C PRO A 288 -14.55 35.39 14.71
N GLN A 289 -13.52 34.83 15.35
CA GLN A 289 -12.23 34.57 14.69
C GLN A 289 -12.33 33.62 13.48
N VAL A 290 -13.34 32.74 13.46
CA VAL A 290 -13.55 31.79 12.35
C VAL A 290 -14.32 32.38 11.17
N ASN A 291 -14.63 33.69 11.18
CA ASN A 291 -15.37 34.38 10.11
C ASN A 291 -14.72 34.20 8.73
N GLY A 292 -13.40 34.06 8.64
CA GLY A 292 -12.72 33.77 7.37
C GLY A 292 -13.22 32.49 6.71
N VAL A 293 -13.46 31.42 7.49
CA VAL A 293 -14.02 30.15 6.99
C VAL A 293 -15.49 30.34 6.58
N ARG A 294 -16.28 31.08 7.38
CA ARG A 294 -17.68 31.39 7.07
C ARG A 294 -17.83 32.11 5.74
N VAL A 295 -16.99 33.12 5.48
CA VAL A 295 -16.97 33.87 4.20
C VAL A 295 -16.73 32.93 3.02
N VAL A 296 -15.74 32.03 3.11
CA VAL A 296 -15.47 31.08 2.01
C VAL A 296 -16.69 30.19 1.71
N LEU A 297 -17.32 29.63 2.74
CA LEU A 297 -18.47 28.74 2.56
C LEU A 297 -19.70 29.49 2.05
N LEU A 298 -20.01 30.66 2.61
CA LEU A 298 -21.12 31.51 2.17
C LEU A 298 -20.90 31.99 0.73
N HIS A 299 -19.68 32.37 0.36
CA HIS A 299 -19.31 32.73 -1.01
C HIS A 299 -19.60 31.59 -1.98
N ARG A 300 -19.13 30.37 -1.66
CA ARG A 300 -19.41 29.18 -2.49
C ARG A 300 -20.89 28.86 -2.55
N TRP A 301 -21.61 28.98 -1.44
CA TRP A 301 -23.04 28.70 -1.40
C TRP A 301 -23.82 29.67 -2.27
N LEU A 302 -23.55 30.97 -2.16
CA LEU A 302 -24.12 31.98 -3.04
C LEU A 302 -23.82 31.65 -4.51
N GLN A 303 -22.59 31.23 -4.84
CA GLN A 303 -22.22 30.82 -6.21
C GLN A 303 -23.08 29.68 -6.78
N LEU A 304 -23.50 28.73 -5.95
CA LEU A 304 -24.33 27.60 -6.37
C LEU A 304 -25.81 27.96 -6.57
N ILE A 305 -26.28 29.05 -5.97
CA ILE A 305 -27.71 29.37 -5.90
C ILE A 305 -28.10 30.65 -6.63
N TYR A 306 -27.19 31.60 -6.87
CA TYR A 306 -27.56 32.89 -7.50
C TYR A 306 -28.09 32.73 -8.93
N HIS A 307 -27.84 31.58 -9.57
CA HIS A 307 -28.39 31.22 -10.87
C HIS A 307 -29.88 30.91 -10.83
N ASP A 308 -30.42 30.47 -9.69
CA ASP A 308 -31.84 30.18 -9.53
C ASP A 308 -32.61 31.46 -9.16
N LYS A 309 -33.42 31.93 -10.13
CA LYS A 309 -34.22 33.14 -9.98
C LYS A 309 -35.29 33.05 -8.90
N ASN A 310 -35.66 31.85 -8.47
CA ASN A 310 -36.71 31.62 -7.49
C ASN A 310 -36.17 31.17 -6.13
N GLU A 311 -34.85 31.09 -5.94
CA GLU A 311 -34.26 30.65 -4.67
C GLU A 311 -34.69 31.58 -3.51
N PRO A 312 -35.47 31.11 -2.53
CA PRO A 312 -36.02 31.96 -1.47
C PRO A 312 -34.96 32.36 -0.45
N THR A 313 -33.89 31.56 -0.29
CA THR A 313 -32.86 31.76 0.73
C THR A 313 -31.79 32.80 0.35
N LEU A 314 -31.74 33.21 -0.93
CA LEU A 314 -30.69 34.09 -1.48
C LEU A 314 -30.49 35.38 -0.68
N GLY A 315 -31.57 36.07 -0.34
CA GLY A 315 -31.49 37.35 0.40
C GLY A 315 -30.93 37.18 1.81
N SER A 316 -31.41 36.18 2.54
CA SER A 316 -30.93 35.88 3.90
C SER A 316 -29.47 35.40 3.94
N LEU A 317 -29.04 34.63 2.95
CA LEU A 317 -27.65 34.18 2.83
C LEU A 317 -26.73 35.33 2.43
N PHE A 318 -27.18 36.20 1.53
CA PHE A 318 -26.43 37.39 1.15
C PHE A 318 -26.24 38.36 2.31
N LEU A 319 -27.27 38.54 3.16
CA LEU A 319 -27.15 39.35 4.39
C LEU A 319 -26.09 38.76 5.34
N GLN A 320 -26.15 37.46 5.64
CA GLN A 320 -25.13 36.79 6.46
C GLN A 320 -23.72 36.95 5.86
N TYR A 321 -23.62 37.02 4.53
CA TYR A 321 -22.36 37.22 3.84
C TYR A 321 -21.80 38.63 4.00
N VAL A 322 -22.61 39.67 3.78
CA VAL A 322 -22.16 41.07 3.83
C VAL A 322 -22.02 41.61 5.25
N GLU A 323 -22.71 41.01 6.22
CA GLU A 323 -22.63 41.35 7.65
C GLU A 323 -21.23 41.14 8.24
N ILE A 324 -20.43 40.23 7.67
CA ILE A 324 -19.04 39.98 8.11
C ILE A 324 -18.13 41.16 7.68
N PRO A 325 -17.50 41.92 8.59
CA PRO A 325 -16.68 43.07 8.22
C PRO A 325 -15.42 42.68 7.45
N ARG A 326 -15.02 43.50 6.46
CA ARG A 326 -13.88 43.25 5.56
C ARG A 326 -12.88 44.40 5.66
N GLU A 327 -11.64 44.12 6.05
CA GLU A 327 -10.59 45.15 6.13
C GLU A 327 -10.13 45.57 4.72
N GLU A 328 -9.87 46.88 4.54
CA GLU A 328 -9.33 47.47 3.30
C GLU A 328 -10.12 47.16 2.01
N CYS A 329 -11.41 46.85 2.17
CA CYS A 329 -12.32 46.57 1.09
C CYS A 329 -13.10 47.84 0.70
N ARG A 330 -12.94 48.32 -0.54
CA ARG A 330 -13.57 49.59 -1.01
C ARG A 330 -15.10 49.57 -1.00
N ILE A 331 -15.69 48.37 -0.98
CA ILE A 331 -17.14 48.18 -1.02
C ILE A 331 -17.76 48.02 0.36
N ALA A 332 -16.98 47.73 1.41
CA ALA A 332 -17.47 47.61 2.78
C ALA A 332 -17.78 48.97 3.39
N ASN A 333 -18.71 49.02 4.35
CA ASN A 333 -18.97 50.24 5.11
C ASN A 333 -17.81 50.51 6.09
N GLU A 334 -17.10 51.62 5.92
CA GLU A 334 -15.94 52.00 6.74
C GLU A 334 -16.29 52.15 8.23
N ASP A 335 -17.49 52.64 8.56
CA ASP A 335 -17.93 52.78 9.95
C ASP A 335 -18.21 51.43 10.61
N MET A 336 -18.77 50.48 9.84
CA MET A 336 -18.96 49.11 10.33
C MET A 336 -17.61 48.46 10.64
N VAL A 337 -16.65 48.57 9.71
CA VAL A 337 -15.32 47.96 9.90
C VAL A 337 -14.58 48.60 11.07
N ARG A 338 -14.64 49.93 11.22
CA ARG A 338 -13.96 50.67 12.30
C ARG A 338 -14.53 50.36 13.69
N ASN A 339 -15.84 50.15 13.78
CA ASN A 339 -16.53 49.86 15.04
C ASN A 339 -16.59 48.36 15.37
N ALA A 340 -16.20 47.49 14.45
CA ALA A 340 -16.18 46.05 14.65
C ALA A 340 -15.01 45.62 15.56
N ASP A 341 -15.22 44.53 16.29
CA ASP A 341 -14.12 43.87 17.00
C ASP A 341 -13.13 43.27 15.99
N TYR A 342 -11.83 43.44 16.23
CA TYR A 342 -10.76 43.01 15.31
C TYR A 342 -10.87 41.52 14.93
N ASP A 343 -11.28 40.70 15.90
CA ASP A 343 -11.42 39.27 15.74
C ASP A 343 -12.54 38.90 14.76
N SER A 344 -13.54 39.77 14.58
CA SER A 344 -14.63 39.58 13.63
C SER A 344 -14.31 39.97 12.18
N VAL A 345 -13.26 40.77 11.94
CA VAL A 345 -12.96 41.34 10.62
C VAL A 345 -12.13 40.41 9.73
N VAL A 346 -12.56 40.13 8.50
CA VAL A 346 -11.80 39.28 7.55
C VAL A 346 -10.83 40.09 6.69
N ARG A 347 -9.77 39.43 6.21
CA ARG A 347 -8.71 40.04 5.37
C ARG A 347 -8.48 39.24 4.09
N PHE A 348 -8.29 39.97 2.99
CA PHE A 348 -7.97 39.40 1.68
C PHE A 348 -6.52 39.66 1.25
N VAL A 349 -5.86 40.69 1.81
CA VAL A 349 -4.51 41.14 1.41
C VAL A 349 -3.66 41.39 2.66
N ASN A 350 -2.36 41.08 2.59
CA ASN A 350 -1.39 41.44 3.62
C ASN A 350 -0.96 42.90 3.46
N THR A 351 -1.28 43.74 4.44
CA THR A 351 -1.00 45.18 4.40
C THR A 351 -0.18 45.65 5.60
N THR A 352 0.56 46.74 5.42
CA THR A 352 1.47 47.34 6.42
C THR A 352 0.76 48.34 7.35
N SER A 353 -0.43 48.82 6.99
CA SER A 353 -1.23 49.79 7.75
C SER A 353 -2.62 49.24 8.04
N SER A 354 -2.83 48.66 9.22
CA SER A 354 -4.17 48.20 9.64
C SER A 354 -5.06 49.38 10.03
N ALA A 355 -6.37 49.29 9.72
CA ALA A 355 -7.38 50.25 10.17
C ALA A 355 -7.48 50.33 11.71
N PHE A 356 -6.92 49.33 12.41
CA PHE A 356 -6.92 49.20 13.86
C PHE A 356 -5.59 49.64 14.53
N GLY A 357 -4.64 50.19 13.76
CA GLY A 357 -3.38 50.71 14.31
C GLY A 357 -2.45 49.66 14.94
N ARG A 358 -2.66 48.37 14.68
CA ARG A 358 -1.87 47.27 15.25
C ARG A 358 -0.57 47.03 14.47
N PRO A 359 0.55 46.69 15.15
CA PRO A 359 1.81 46.37 14.50
C PRO A 359 1.73 45.13 13.59
N GLN A 360 2.55 45.10 12.53
CA GLN A 360 2.54 44.04 11.49
C GLN A 360 2.70 42.61 12.06
N ALA A 361 3.42 42.46 13.17
CA ALA A 361 3.62 41.17 13.85
C ALA A 361 2.34 40.61 14.51
N GLU A 362 1.40 41.48 14.89
CA GLU A 362 0.09 41.08 15.47
C GLU A 362 -0.97 40.86 14.40
N THR A 363 -0.84 41.52 13.24
CA THR A 363 -1.79 41.41 12.13
C THR A 363 -1.48 40.25 11.17
N ALA A 364 -0.25 39.73 11.20
CA ALA A 364 0.19 38.55 10.43
C ALA A 364 -0.31 37.21 11.00
N SER A 365 -0.92 37.18 12.19
CA SER A 365 -1.44 35.96 12.83
C SER A 365 -2.76 35.48 12.23
N LYS A 366 -3.55 36.38 11.61
CA LYS A 366 -4.86 36.04 11.04
C LYS A 366 -4.72 35.48 9.63
N PRO A 367 -5.29 34.29 9.32
CA PRO A 367 -5.20 33.72 7.99
C PRO A 367 -6.00 34.54 6.97
N LEU A 368 -5.44 34.71 5.77
CA LEU A 368 -6.12 35.34 4.64
C LEU A 368 -7.27 34.45 4.15
N VAL A 369 -8.37 35.07 3.70
CA VAL A 369 -9.52 34.37 3.11
C VAL A 369 -9.09 33.51 1.92
N SER A 370 -8.15 33.99 1.10
CA SER A 370 -7.62 33.24 -0.05
C SER A 370 -6.88 31.97 0.35
N THR A 371 -6.13 31.99 1.46
CA THR A 371 -5.45 30.81 2.00
C THR A 371 -6.46 29.79 2.51
N LEU A 372 -7.51 30.24 3.22
CA LEU A 372 -8.58 29.37 3.71
C LEU A 372 -9.41 28.78 2.56
N ALA A 373 -9.68 29.58 1.52
CA ALA A 373 -10.36 29.13 0.31
C ALA A 373 -9.56 28.03 -0.40
N THR A 374 -8.27 28.27 -0.61
CA THR A 374 -7.36 27.31 -1.25
C THR A 374 -7.30 26.00 -0.46
N ALA A 375 -7.27 26.09 0.87
CA ALA A 375 -7.39 24.89 1.71
C ALA A 375 -8.68 24.15 1.35
N LEU A 376 -9.86 24.77 1.45
CA LEU A 376 -11.15 24.12 1.15
C LEU A 376 -11.40 23.71 -0.32
N GLY A 377 -10.42 23.87 -1.22
CA GLY A 377 -10.55 23.55 -2.65
C GLY A 377 -11.35 24.58 -3.44
N TYR A 378 -11.53 25.79 -2.88
CA TYR A 378 -12.22 26.90 -3.51
C TYR A 378 -11.24 28.02 -3.90
N SER A 379 -11.71 28.92 -4.75
CA SER A 379 -10.98 30.14 -5.12
C SER A 379 -11.82 31.35 -4.71
N VAL A 380 -11.32 32.08 -3.71
CA VAL A 380 -11.93 33.32 -3.22
C VAL A 380 -10.82 34.35 -3.02
N ASP A 381 -10.82 35.35 -3.87
CA ASP A 381 -9.98 36.54 -3.77
C ASP A 381 -10.84 37.81 -3.70
N LEU A 382 -10.19 38.97 -3.49
CA LEU A 382 -10.88 40.25 -3.38
C LEU A 382 -11.71 40.58 -4.63
N SER A 383 -11.24 40.22 -5.83
CA SER A 383 -11.96 40.51 -7.07
C SER A 383 -13.22 39.65 -7.22
N SER A 384 -13.12 38.36 -6.89
CA SER A 384 -14.24 37.43 -6.91
C SER A 384 -15.30 37.77 -5.85
N ASP A 385 -14.87 38.23 -4.67
CA ASP A 385 -15.77 38.73 -3.61
C ASP A 385 -16.59 39.92 -4.11
N GLU A 386 -15.91 40.93 -4.67
CA GLU A 386 -16.57 42.11 -5.23
C GLU A 386 -17.55 41.74 -6.35
N ASP A 387 -17.15 40.86 -7.27
CA ASP A 387 -17.96 40.46 -8.41
C ASP A 387 -19.20 39.67 -7.97
N LEU A 388 -19.07 38.79 -6.97
CA LEU A 388 -20.21 38.08 -6.41
C LEU A 388 -21.18 39.04 -5.72
N ILE A 389 -20.66 40.00 -4.94
CA ILE A 389 -21.49 41.00 -4.25
C ILE A 389 -22.26 41.85 -5.26
N LYS A 390 -21.60 42.36 -6.31
CA LYS A 390 -22.26 43.11 -7.40
C LYS A 390 -23.35 42.26 -8.07
N THR A 391 -23.05 41.00 -8.37
CA THR A 391 -23.98 40.08 -9.06
C THR A 391 -25.22 39.79 -8.21
N VAL A 392 -25.05 39.39 -6.95
CA VAL A 392 -26.15 39.03 -6.06
C VAL A 392 -26.97 40.27 -5.69
N PHE A 393 -26.32 41.40 -5.41
CA PHE A 393 -27.02 42.66 -5.13
C PHE A 393 -27.92 43.08 -6.30
N ALA A 394 -27.42 43.02 -7.54
CA ALA A 394 -28.22 43.34 -8.73
C ALA A 394 -29.47 42.44 -8.86
N LEU A 395 -29.35 41.14 -8.51
CA LEU A 395 -30.49 40.22 -8.48
C LEU A 395 -31.50 40.57 -7.38
N LEU A 396 -31.04 40.95 -6.20
CA LEU A 396 -31.93 41.33 -5.08
C LEU A 396 -32.66 42.65 -5.35
N VAL A 397 -32.02 43.62 -6.01
CA VAL A 397 -32.69 44.85 -6.48
C VAL A 397 -33.83 44.52 -7.46
N GLN A 398 -33.64 43.54 -8.36
CA GLN A 398 -34.72 43.06 -9.22
C GLN A 398 -35.88 42.41 -8.43
N ARG A 399 -35.59 41.86 -7.25
CA ARG A 399 -36.59 41.31 -6.32
C ARG A 399 -37.19 42.35 -5.36
N GLY A 400 -36.81 43.63 -5.48
CA GLY A 400 -37.38 44.74 -4.74
C GLY A 400 -36.54 45.27 -3.57
N SER A 401 -35.32 44.77 -3.37
CA SER A 401 -34.42 45.33 -2.34
C SER A 401 -33.96 46.74 -2.69
N THR A 402 -33.70 47.53 -1.65
CA THR A 402 -33.31 48.94 -1.72
C THR A 402 -31.92 49.18 -1.15
N ILE A 403 -31.41 50.40 -1.29
CA ILE A 403 -30.11 50.81 -0.72
C ILE A 403 -30.13 50.68 0.81
N GLN A 404 -31.26 50.98 1.44
CA GLN A 404 -31.42 50.99 2.90
C GLN A 404 -31.20 49.60 3.51
N ASP A 405 -31.56 48.54 2.79
CA ASP A 405 -31.45 47.16 3.28
C ASP A 405 -29.99 46.74 3.53
N PHE A 406 -29.02 47.38 2.85
CA PHE A 406 -27.60 47.01 2.90
C PHE A 406 -26.67 48.16 3.34
N ALA A 407 -27.18 49.38 3.51
CA ALA A 407 -26.42 50.54 3.96
C ALA A 407 -25.63 50.35 5.29
N PRO A 408 -26.11 49.53 6.27
CA PRO A 408 -25.31 49.23 7.45
C PRO A 408 -24.00 48.49 7.14
N TYR A 409 -23.95 47.70 6.06
CA TYR A 409 -22.88 46.75 5.79
C TYR A 409 -21.95 47.16 4.63
N LEU A 410 -22.51 47.81 3.61
CA LEU A 410 -21.81 48.19 2.38
C LEU A 410 -21.72 49.72 2.25
N SER A 411 -20.65 50.20 1.60
CA SER A 411 -20.42 51.62 1.39
C SER A 411 -21.58 52.27 0.64
N LEU A 412 -22.09 53.40 1.15
CA LEU A 412 -23.17 54.14 0.50
C LEU A 412 -22.80 54.58 -0.92
N LYS A 413 -21.53 54.92 -1.17
CA LYS A 413 -21.03 55.29 -2.50
C LYS A 413 -21.14 54.10 -3.47
N PHE A 414 -20.74 52.91 -3.01
CA PHE A 414 -20.87 51.67 -3.78
C PHE A 414 -22.33 51.32 -4.04
N LEU A 415 -23.17 51.33 -2.99
CA LEU A 415 -24.59 50.98 -3.09
C LEU A 415 -25.35 51.90 -4.05
N LYS A 416 -25.12 53.22 -4.02
CA LYS A 416 -25.75 54.15 -4.96
C LYS A 416 -25.38 53.84 -6.40
N ALA A 417 -24.09 53.67 -6.69
CA ALA A 417 -23.60 53.36 -8.03
C ALA A 417 -24.11 52.00 -8.53
N GLN A 418 -24.09 50.96 -7.68
CA GLN A 418 -24.57 49.63 -8.05
C GLN A 418 -26.09 49.55 -8.14
N TYR A 419 -26.83 50.29 -7.31
CA TYR A 419 -28.30 50.35 -7.39
C TYR A 419 -28.73 51.04 -8.68
N ALA A 420 -28.11 52.17 -9.01
CA ALA A 420 -28.29 52.85 -10.29
C ALA A 420 -27.98 51.90 -11.47
N THR A 421 -26.84 51.20 -11.42
CA THR A 421 -26.44 50.23 -12.44
C THR A 421 -27.46 49.08 -12.55
N ALA A 422 -27.94 48.53 -11.43
CA ALA A 422 -28.93 47.46 -11.40
C ALA A 422 -30.28 47.93 -11.96
N MET A 423 -30.77 49.12 -11.55
CA MET A 423 -32.04 49.70 -12.03
C MET A 423 -32.01 49.97 -13.53
N LEU A 424 -30.90 50.53 -14.04
CA LEU A 424 -30.69 50.74 -15.47
C LEU A 424 -30.60 49.41 -16.23
N THR A 425 -29.79 48.46 -15.76
CA THR A 425 -29.61 47.17 -16.45
C THR A 425 -30.86 46.29 -16.45
N CYS A 426 -31.72 46.39 -15.43
CA CYS A 426 -33.01 45.68 -15.42
C CYS A 426 -34.18 46.46 -16.05
N GLY A 427 -33.92 47.68 -16.55
CA GLY A 427 -34.93 48.52 -17.20
C GLY A 427 -35.99 49.12 -16.27
N ARG A 428 -35.73 49.18 -14.95
CA ARG A 428 -36.64 49.75 -13.94
C ARG A 428 -36.30 51.20 -13.58
N GLY A 429 -35.89 52.00 -14.56
CA GLY A 429 -35.50 53.39 -14.36
C GLY A 429 -35.03 54.03 -15.66
N SER A 430 -35.02 55.35 -15.72
CA SER A 430 -34.54 56.08 -16.90
C SER A 430 -33.09 56.56 -16.72
N ARG A 431 -32.41 56.79 -17.84
CA ARG A 431 -31.05 57.35 -17.87
C ARG A 431 -30.94 58.65 -17.06
N GLY A 432 -31.91 59.56 -17.20
CA GLY A 432 -31.90 60.86 -16.52
C GLY A 432 -32.00 60.76 -14.98
N GLU A 433 -32.56 59.68 -14.46
CA GLU A 433 -32.71 59.46 -13.02
C GLU A 433 -31.41 58.97 -12.39
N TYR A 434 -30.75 57.99 -13.02
CA TYR A 434 -29.69 57.20 -12.36
C TYR A 434 -28.27 57.43 -12.91
N GLU A 435 -28.08 58.06 -14.06
CA GLU A 435 -26.74 58.28 -14.65
C GLU A 435 -25.82 59.09 -13.73
N ARG A 436 -26.37 60.07 -12.98
CA ARG A 436 -25.60 60.93 -12.06
C ARG A 436 -25.00 60.18 -10.86
N ASP A 437 -25.54 59.02 -10.52
CA ASP A 437 -25.06 58.20 -9.40
C ASP A 437 -23.90 57.26 -9.83
N ILE A 438 -23.60 57.17 -11.12
CA ILE A 438 -22.46 56.42 -11.67
C ILE A 438 -21.28 57.38 -11.81
N VAL A 439 -20.28 57.24 -10.92
CA VAL A 439 -19.19 58.22 -10.77
C VAL A 439 -18.01 57.97 -11.71
N ASP A 440 -17.75 56.72 -12.11
CA ASP A 440 -16.63 56.37 -12.99
C ASP A 440 -17.02 56.57 -14.48
N PRO A 441 -16.34 57.47 -15.23
CA PRO A 441 -16.58 57.66 -16.66
C PRO A 441 -16.44 56.37 -17.49
N GLY A 442 -15.56 55.45 -17.09
CA GLY A 442 -15.37 54.16 -17.74
C GLY A 442 -16.60 53.25 -17.61
N ASP A 443 -17.26 53.28 -16.46
CA ASP A 443 -18.47 52.48 -16.19
C ASP A 443 -19.69 53.05 -16.93
N VAL A 444 -19.80 54.37 -17.05
CA VAL A 444 -20.85 55.02 -17.87
C VAL A 444 -20.71 54.61 -19.34
N HIS A 445 -19.49 54.65 -19.89
CA HIS A 445 -19.24 54.22 -21.27
C HIS A 445 -19.56 52.74 -21.46
N LYS A 446 -19.07 51.86 -20.58
CA LYS A 446 -19.40 50.42 -20.62
C LYS A 446 -20.90 50.16 -20.52
N LEU A 447 -21.63 50.93 -19.71
CA LEU A 447 -23.07 50.73 -19.52
C LEU A 447 -23.90 51.22 -20.71
N PHE A 448 -23.66 52.41 -21.25
CA PHE A 448 -24.53 52.97 -22.29
C PHE A 448 -24.09 52.69 -23.73
N GLN A 449 -22.79 52.52 -23.97
CA GLN A 449 -22.22 52.32 -25.31
C GLN A 449 -21.69 50.90 -25.50
N GLY A 450 -21.31 50.21 -24.42
CA GLY A 450 -20.83 48.83 -24.48
C GLY A 450 -21.93 47.84 -24.88
N SER A 451 -21.70 47.12 -25.98
CA SER A 451 -22.48 45.95 -26.37
C SER A 451 -21.98 44.70 -25.67
N GLU A 452 -22.90 43.78 -25.35
CA GLU A 452 -22.58 42.53 -24.65
C GLU A 452 -23.44 41.38 -25.21
N VAL A 453 -22.79 40.28 -25.57
CA VAL A 453 -23.43 38.97 -25.76
C VAL A 453 -22.63 37.94 -24.99
N SER A 454 -23.27 37.22 -24.09
CA SER A 454 -22.63 36.10 -23.40
C SER A 454 -23.63 34.99 -23.09
N PHE A 455 -23.18 33.74 -23.12
CA PHE A 455 -23.94 32.65 -22.53
C PHE A 455 -24.00 32.84 -21.02
N CYS A 456 -25.19 32.67 -20.44
CA CYS A 456 -25.34 32.68 -18.99
C CYS A 456 -24.49 31.57 -18.36
N LYS A 457 -23.79 31.90 -17.28
CA LYS A 457 -23.01 30.94 -16.49
C LYS A 457 -23.86 29.80 -15.89
N SER A 458 -25.18 29.98 -15.82
CA SER A 458 -26.14 28.96 -15.38
C SER A 458 -26.41 27.87 -16.42
N ASN A 459 -25.94 28.02 -17.66
CA ASN A 459 -26.18 27.03 -18.70
C ASN A 459 -25.41 25.73 -18.39
N PRO A 460 -26.02 24.55 -18.56
CA PRO A 460 -25.32 23.27 -18.40
C PRO A 460 -24.14 23.15 -19.38
N SER A 461 -23.02 22.58 -18.92
CA SER A 461 -21.85 22.29 -19.76
C SER A 461 -21.99 20.97 -20.55
N SER A 462 -22.90 20.11 -20.13
CA SER A 462 -23.24 18.83 -20.76
C SER A 462 -24.72 18.51 -20.57
N PHE A 463 -25.30 17.78 -21.50
CA PHE A 463 -26.71 17.38 -21.52
C PHE A 463 -26.82 15.87 -21.66
N ALA A 464 -27.81 15.24 -21.02
CA ALA A 464 -28.13 13.85 -21.29
C ALA A 464 -28.70 13.69 -22.72
N PRO A 465 -28.68 12.48 -23.31
CA PRO A 465 -29.18 12.23 -24.67
C PRO A 465 -30.65 12.66 -24.88
N ASP A 466 -31.46 12.62 -23.82
CA ASP A 466 -32.88 12.98 -23.87
C ASP A 466 -33.18 14.38 -23.33
N ASP A 467 -32.17 15.09 -22.80
CA ASP A 467 -32.37 16.42 -22.24
C ASP A 467 -32.61 17.46 -23.36
N PRO A 468 -33.61 18.34 -23.22
CA PRO A 468 -33.78 19.45 -24.14
C PRO A 468 -32.65 20.48 -23.94
N VAL A 469 -32.00 20.85 -25.04
CA VAL A 469 -30.97 21.90 -25.00
C VAL A 469 -31.64 23.27 -25.00
N SER A 470 -31.62 23.90 -23.83
CA SER A 470 -32.05 25.28 -23.61
C SER A 470 -30.89 26.10 -23.09
N LEU A 471 -30.45 27.09 -23.87
CA LEU A 471 -29.39 28.00 -23.48
C LEU A 471 -29.95 29.39 -23.22
N VAL A 472 -29.50 30.03 -22.15
CA VAL A 472 -29.84 31.42 -21.84
C VAL A 472 -28.68 32.32 -22.25
N LEU A 473 -29.00 33.39 -22.97
CA LEU A 473 -28.08 34.42 -23.43
C LEU A 473 -28.36 35.73 -22.68
N ASN A 474 -27.31 36.39 -22.21
CA ASN A 474 -27.37 37.78 -21.78
C ASN A 474 -27.07 38.68 -22.98
N VAL A 475 -27.97 39.64 -23.25
CA VAL A 475 -27.88 40.53 -24.42
C VAL A 475 -28.04 41.98 -23.95
N LYS A 476 -27.15 42.87 -24.40
CA LYS A 476 -27.21 44.31 -24.11
C LYS A 476 -26.68 45.12 -25.30
N ASN A 477 -27.38 46.22 -25.60
CA ASN A 477 -27.04 47.16 -26.69
C ASN A 477 -26.80 46.50 -28.06
N ILE A 478 -27.67 45.58 -28.47
CA ILE A 478 -27.59 44.90 -29.77
C ILE A 478 -28.98 44.81 -30.38
N GLN A 479 -29.13 45.25 -31.63
CA GLN A 479 -30.44 45.32 -32.30
C GLN A 479 -30.95 43.96 -32.77
N ALA A 480 -30.06 43.08 -33.23
CA ALA A 480 -30.42 41.74 -33.66
C ALA A 480 -29.29 40.75 -33.41
N LEU A 481 -29.66 39.54 -33.00
CA LEU A 481 -28.76 38.39 -32.90
C LEU A 481 -29.15 37.34 -33.93
N THR A 482 -28.14 36.72 -34.52
CA THR A 482 -28.29 35.49 -35.31
C THR A 482 -27.67 34.36 -34.50
N ILE A 483 -28.49 33.40 -34.09
CA ILE A 483 -28.07 32.22 -33.33
C ILE A 483 -28.09 31.04 -34.28
N GLN A 484 -26.96 30.38 -34.45
CA GLN A 484 -26.78 29.26 -35.37
C GLN A 484 -26.27 28.04 -34.62
N LEU A 485 -26.91 26.91 -34.84
CA LEU A 485 -26.51 25.61 -34.30
C LEU A 485 -25.81 24.81 -35.40
N PHE A 486 -24.60 24.36 -35.13
CA PHE A 486 -23.82 23.50 -36.03
C PHE A 486 -23.56 22.17 -35.34
N GLU A 487 -23.89 21.06 -36.00
CA GLU A 487 -23.47 19.73 -35.57
C GLU A 487 -22.09 19.43 -36.13
N ILE A 488 -21.18 19.02 -35.24
CA ILE A 488 -19.83 18.66 -35.62
C ILE A 488 -19.80 17.16 -35.91
N ASN A 489 -19.25 16.77 -37.06
CA ASN A 489 -18.93 15.37 -37.33
C ASN A 489 -17.75 14.93 -36.45
N VAL A 490 -18.10 14.46 -35.25
CA VAL A 490 -17.14 14.03 -34.23
C VAL A 490 -16.23 12.91 -34.72
N SER A 491 -16.80 11.97 -35.48
CA SER A 491 -16.10 10.79 -35.99
C SER A 491 -14.99 11.19 -36.97
N ASP A 492 -15.30 12.05 -37.95
CA ASP A 492 -14.32 12.54 -38.92
C ASP A 492 -13.22 13.37 -38.24
N HIS A 493 -13.60 14.28 -37.34
CA HIS A 493 -12.63 15.12 -36.62
C HIS A 493 -11.67 14.27 -35.75
N TYR A 494 -12.20 13.37 -34.92
CA TYR A 494 -11.39 12.56 -34.02
C TYR A 494 -10.53 11.55 -34.76
N LEU A 495 -11.05 10.90 -35.81
CA LEU A 495 -10.25 9.98 -36.62
C LEU A 495 -9.13 10.70 -37.36
N LYS A 496 -9.30 11.96 -37.78
CA LYS A 496 -8.24 12.74 -38.44
C LYS A 496 -7.18 13.27 -37.48
N THR A 497 -7.61 13.81 -36.34
CA THR A 497 -6.72 14.62 -35.47
C THR A 497 -6.29 13.91 -34.18
N PHE A 498 -7.10 12.98 -33.66
CA PHE A 498 -6.97 12.41 -32.31
C PHE A 498 -6.81 13.46 -31.21
N ARG A 499 -7.49 14.61 -31.36
CA ARG A 499 -7.48 15.72 -30.39
C ARG A 499 -8.89 16.13 -30.01
N ALA A 500 -9.03 16.66 -28.79
CA ALA A 500 -10.28 17.24 -28.32
C ALA A 500 -10.74 18.37 -29.27
N ILE A 501 -12.06 18.47 -29.49
CA ILE A 501 -12.66 19.53 -30.30
C ILE A 501 -12.53 20.84 -29.52
N PRO A 502 -11.78 21.84 -30.02
CA PRO A 502 -11.60 23.10 -29.33
C PRO A 502 -12.83 24.00 -29.50
N SER A 503 -13.00 24.98 -28.61
CA SER A 503 -14.15 25.91 -28.64
C SER A 503 -14.15 26.86 -29.84
N ASP A 504 -12.99 27.05 -30.47
CA ASP A 504 -12.76 27.89 -31.64
C ASP A 504 -12.66 27.09 -32.95
N ILE A 505 -13.20 25.86 -32.98
CA ILE A 505 -13.26 25.03 -34.19
C ILE A 505 -13.80 25.84 -35.39
N SER A 506 -13.14 25.73 -36.55
CA SER A 506 -13.61 26.38 -37.77
C SER A 506 -14.95 25.77 -38.20
N LEU A 507 -15.91 26.64 -38.51
CA LEU A 507 -17.23 26.29 -39.02
C LEU A 507 -17.30 26.52 -40.54
N ASP A 508 -16.16 26.81 -41.19
CA ASP A 508 -16.10 27.11 -42.62
C ASP A 508 -16.54 25.90 -43.44
N GLY A 509 -17.54 26.11 -44.30
CA GLY A 509 -18.10 25.06 -45.14
C GLY A 509 -19.17 24.18 -44.46
N LEU A 510 -19.52 24.45 -43.20
CA LEU A 510 -20.68 23.83 -42.54
C LEU A 510 -21.93 24.71 -42.73
N LEU A 511 -23.08 24.06 -42.93
CA LEU A 511 -24.39 24.72 -42.91
C LEU A 511 -24.99 24.58 -41.51
N PRO A 512 -25.63 25.64 -40.97
CA PRO A 512 -26.29 25.55 -39.67
C PRO A 512 -27.50 24.62 -39.77
N ASN A 513 -27.67 23.75 -38.79
CA ASN A 513 -28.83 22.88 -38.66
C ASN A 513 -30.07 23.69 -38.29
N ASP A 514 -29.93 24.57 -37.29
CA ASP A 514 -30.94 25.53 -36.90
C ASP A 514 -30.34 26.94 -36.98
N GLN A 515 -31.15 27.87 -37.47
CA GLN A 515 -30.82 29.28 -37.46
C GLN A 515 -32.03 30.07 -36.94
N VAL A 516 -31.80 30.85 -35.89
CA VAL A 516 -32.82 31.72 -35.29
C VAL A 516 -32.31 33.14 -35.30
N ARG A 517 -33.10 34.06 -35.84
CA ARG A 517 -32.82 35.50 -35.78
C ARG A 517 -33.77 36.15 -34.79
N VAL A 518 -33.19 36.83 -33.80
CA VAL A 518 -33.93 37.46 -32.70
C VAL A 518 -33.65 38.96 -32.74
N ARG A 519 -34.70 39.78 -32.64
CA ARG A 519 -34.59 41.25 -32.69
C ARG A 519 -34.89 41.87 -31.32
N PHE A 520 -34.14 42.89 -30.97
CA PHE A 520 -34.21 43.64 -29.71
C PHE A 520 -34.32 45.16 -29.97
N ASP A 521 -34.89 45.58 -31.11
CA ASP A 521 -34.93 46.99 -31.54
C ASP A 521 -35.55 47.96 -30.52
N HIS A 522 -36.40 47.43 -29.65
CA HIS A 522 -37.15 48.19 -28.65
C HIS A 522 -36.49 48.18 -27.26
N VAL A 523 -35.33 47.54 -27.12
CA VAL A 523 -34.60 47.44 -25.84
C VAL A 523 -33.62 48.61 -25.74
N PRO A 524 -33.70 49.47 -24.69
CA PRO A 524 -32.74 50.54 -24.49
C PRO A 524 -31.30 50.01 -24.34
N SER A 525 -30.29 50.77 -24.80
CA SER A 525 -28.88 50.32 -24.85
C SER A 525 -28.29 49.88 -23.50
N HIS A 526 -28.78 50.44 -22.39
CA HIS A 526 -28.31 50.14 -21.05
C HIS A 526 -29.00 48.92 -20.41
N VAL A 527 -30.11 48.45 -20.99
CA VAL A 527 -30.89 47.32 -20.45
C VAL A 527 -30.28 46.00 -20.92
N ARG A 528 -30.07 45.08 -19.98
CA ARG A 528 -29.66 43.70 -20.24
C ARG A 528 -30.90 42.81 -20.24
N VAL A 529 -31.10 42.11 -21.35
CA VAL A 529 -32.20 41.15 -21.51
C VAL A 529 -31.64 39.74 -21.51
N GLN A 530 -32.32 38.84 -20.82
CA GLN A 530 -32.06 37.42 -20.95
C GLN A 530 -32.97 36.82 -22.01
N HIS A 531 -32.37 36.22 -23.03
CA HIS A 531 -33.09 35.52 -24.07
C HIS A 531 -32.79 34.02 -23.97
N ARG A 532 -33.85 33.21 -23.86
CA ARG A 532 -33.75 31.75 -23.86
C ARG A 532 -33.91 31.26 -25.29
N VAL A 533 -32.91 30.53 -25.78
CA VAL A 533 -32.97 29.85 -27.06
C VAL A 533 -33.07 28.35 -26.83
N GLU A 534 -34.00 27.75 -27.53
CA GLU A 534 -34.20 26.31 -27.59
C GLU A 534 -34.06 25.87 -29.04
N PHE A 535 -33.54 24.67 -29.23
CA PHE A 535 -33.25 24.13 -30.57
C PHE A 535 -34.19 22.95 -30.83
N PRO A 536 -35.23 23.11 -31.67
CA PRO A 536 -36.19 22.04 -31.96
C PRO A 536 -35.52 20.78 -32.52
N SER A 537 -34.46 20.93 -33.34
CA SER A 537 -33.67 19.82 -33.88
C SER A 537 -33.01 18.95 -32.80
N MET A 538 -32.90 19.45 -31.57
CA MET A 538 -32.22 18.82 -30.43
C MET A 538 -33.20 18.22 -29.40
N GLN A 539 -34.51 18.23 -29.67
CA GLN A 539 -35.53 17.72 -28.72
C GLN A 539 -35.67 16.19 -28.74
N SER A 540 -35.35 15.54 -29.86
CA SER A 540 -35.27 14.08 -29.94
C SER A 540 -34.00 13.54 -29.27
N SER A 541 -34.01 12.26 -28.88
CA SER A 541 -32.83 11.58 -28.36
C SER A 541 -31.70 11.64 -29.38
N CYS A 542 -30.64 12.39 -29.08
CA CYS A 542 -29.49 12.54 -29.97
C CYS A 542 -28.20 12.65 -29.16
N ARG A 543 -27.11 12.15 -29.76
CA ARG A 543 -25.76 12.15 -29.18
C ARG A 543 -24.84 12.90 -30.12
N GLY A 544 -24.06 13.84 -29.61
CA GLY A 544 -23.24 14.68 -30.48
C GLY A 544 -22.51 15.81 -29.76
N VAL A 545 -21.67 16.49 -30.54
CA VAL A 545 -21.06 17.75 -30.16
C VAL A 545 -21.58 18.81 -31.10
N PHE A 546 -22.14 19.85 -30.52
CA PHE A 546 -22.77 20.93 -31.25
C PHE A 546 -22.10 22.25 -30.88
N VAL A 547 -21.97 23.14 -31.85
CA VAL A 547 -21.47 24.50 -31.62
C VAL A 547 -22.62 25.46 -31.84
N VAL A 548 -22.94 26.23 -30.81
CA VAL A 548 -23.88 27.33 -30.91
C VAL A 548 -23.08 28.61 -31.09
N GLU A 549 -23.15 29.19 -32.28
CA GLU A 549 -22.57 30.48 -32.58
C GLU A 549 -23.64 31.57 -32.52
N VAL A 550 -23.36 32.62 -31.76
CA VAL A 550 -24.22 33.79 -31.65
C VAL A 550 -23.48 34.98 -32.22
N VAL A 551 -24.03 35.56 -33.27
CA VAL A 551 -23.44 36.72 -33.98
C VAL A 551 -24.38 37.93 -33.83
N GLY A 552 -23.87 38.99 -33.21
CA GLY A 552 -24.43 40.33 -33.20
C GLY A 552 -23.68 41.27 -34.15
N GLN A 553 -24.03 42.56 -34.15
CA GLN A 553 -23.46 43.56 -35.08
C GLN A 553 -21.93 43.59 -35.07
N ASP A 554 -21.30 43.65 -33.89
CA ASP A 554 -19.83 43.70 -33.74
C ASP A 554 -19.28 42.74 -32.67
N ILE A 555 -20.12 41.79 -32.21
CA ILE A 555 -19.76 40.84 -31.14
C ILE A 555 -20.25 39.45 -31.54
N ALA A 556 -19.39 38.45 -31.37
CA ALA A 556 -19.77 37.05 -31.47
C ALA A 556 -19.37 36.30 -30.20
N CYS A 557 -20.16 35.29 -29.84
CA CYS A 557 -19.78 34.34 -28.80
C CYS A 557 -20.19 32.92 -29.23
N ARG A 558 -19.46 31.93 -28.73
CA ARG A 558 -19.68 30.52 -29.05
C ARG A 558 -19.82 29.70 -27.78
N ALA A 559 -20.68 28.68 -27.83
CA ALA A 559 -20.75 27.63 -26.84
C ALA A 559 -20.61 26.27 -27.51
N VAL A 560 -19.85 25.38 -26.88
CA VAL A 560 -19.79 23.97 -27.27
C VAL A 560 -20.76 23.21 -26.37
N VAL A 561 -21.79 22.64 -26.97
CA VAL A 561 -22.80 21.81 -26.32
C VAL A 561 -22.44 20.35 -26.53
N ARG A 562 -22.26 19.61 -25.44
CA ARG A 562 -22.02 18.16 -25.48
C ARG A 562 -23.28 17.44 -25.03
N LYS A 563 -23.87 16.67 -25.93
CA LYS A 563 -25.08 15.90 -25.66
C LYS A 563 -24.74 14.41 -25.68
N GLY A 564 -24.80 13.79 -24.51
CA GLY A 564 -24.26 12.47 -24.27
C GLY A 564 -22.73 12.37 -24.30
N GLY A 565 -22.23 11.23 -23.83
CA GLY A 565 -20.84 10.84 -23.71
C GLY A 565 -20.74 9.33 -23.50
N LEU A 566 -19.85 8.69 -24.27
CA LEU A 566 -19.40 7.34 -23.98
C LEU A 566 -18.18 7.39 -23.07
N HIS A 567 -18.07 6.43 -22.18
CA HIS A 567 -16.85 6.15 -21.44
C HIS A 567 -16.48 4.69 -21.61
N PHE A 568 -15.22 4.35 -21.37
CA PHE A 568 -14.77 2.97 -21.46
C PHE A 568 -13.84 2.65 -20.29
N THR A 569 -13.86 1.39 -19.87
CA THR A 569 -12.86 0.84 -18.96
C THR A 569 -11.77 0.17 -19.75
N GLN A 570 -10.58 0.08 -19.17
CA GLN A 570 -9.45 -0.64 -19.73
C GLN A 570 -9.03 -1.73 -18.74
N GLU A 571 -8.99 -2.96 -19.21
CA GLU A 571 -8.35 -4.08 -18.53
C GLU A 571 -7.19 -4.61 -19.38
N ILE A 572 -6.03 -4.80 -18.77
CA ILE A 572 -4.95 -5.53 -19.43
C ILE A 572 -5.22 -7.02 -19.23
N THR A 573 -5.24 -7.78 -20.32
CA THR A 573 -5.43 -9.24 -20.33
C THR A 573 -4.27 -9.92 -21.03
N SER A 574 -4.26 -11.26 -21.07
CA SER A 574 -3.26 -12.00 -21.83
C SER A 574 -3.33 -11.77 -23.35
N HIS A 575 -4.44 -11.24 -23.87
CA HIS A 575 -4.65 -10.99 -25.30
C HIS A 575 -4.41 -9.54 -25.72
N GLY A 576 -4.17 -8.63 -24.77
CA GLY A 576 -4.01 -7.19 -25.03
C GLY A 576 -4.78 -6.34 -24.03
N HIS A 577 -5.38 -5.26 -24.53
CA HIS A 577 -6.19 -4.32 -23.77
C HIS A 577 -7.65 -4.63 -24.10
N GLU A 578 -8.37 -5.15 -23.12
CA GLU A 578 -9.82 -5.35 -23.20
C GLU A 578 -10.52 -4.06 -22.78
N LEU A 579 -11.39 -3.56 -23.65
CA LEU A 579 -12.16 -2.35 -23.44
C LEU A 579 -13.64 -2.71 -23.36
N THR A 580 -14.33 -2.18 -22.36
CA THR A 580 -15.80 -2.25 -22.26
C THR A 580 -16.33 -0.83 -22.29
N VAL A 581 -17.30 -0.57 -23.17
CA VAL A 581 -17.85 0.77 -23.41
C VAL A 581 -19.19 0.91 -22.68
N PHE A 582 -19.39 2.06 -22.05
CA PHE A 582 -20.56 2.38 -21.25
C PHE A 582 -21.17 3.72 -21.67
N ASP A 583 -22.50 3.81 -21.54
CA ASP A 583 -23.28 5.04 -21.68
C ASP A 583 -23.31 5.85 -20.38
N GLU A 584 -23.98 7.01 -20.39
CA GLU A 584 -24.09 7.93 -19.26
C GLU A 584 -24.81 7.33 -18.04
N ALA A 585 -25.63 6.31 -18.25
CA ALA A 585 -26.33 5.57 -17.21
C ALA A 585 -25.51 4.36 -16.70
N SER A 586 -24.27 4.20 -17.18
CA SER A 586 -23.37 3.07 -16.90
C SER A 586 -23.85 1.73 -17.47
N ASN A 587 -24.68 1.73 -18.52
CA ASN A 587 -25.05 0.51 -19.24
C ASN A 587 -24.00 0.18 -20.31
N VAL A 588 -23.74 -1.11 -20.54
CA VAL A 588 -22.83 -1.56 -21.60
C VAL A 588 -23.40 -1.24 -22.97
N VAL A 589 -22.58 -0.64 -23.83
CA VAL A 589 -22.93 -0.32 -25.22
C VAL A 589 -22.32 -1.35 -26.17
N LEU A 590 -23.18 -2.13 -26.82
CA LEU A 590 -22.78 -3.17 -27.77
C LEU A 590 -22.43 -2.57 -29.15
N GLY A 591 -21.68 -3.30 -29.98
CA GLY A 591 -21.42 -2.91 -31.38
C GLY A 591 -20.48 -1.70 -31.55
N CYS A 592 -19.68 -1.38 -30.52
CA CYS A 592 -18.70 -0.30 -30.58
C CYS A 592 -17.45 -0.68 -31.40
N VAL A 593 -16.74 0.32 -31.91
CA VAL A 593 -15.46 0.17 -32.61
C VAL A 593 -14.42 1.06 -31.97
N ALA A 594 -13.26 0.50 -31.63
CA ALA A 594 -12.10 1.24 -31.15
C ALA A 594 -11.13 1.50 -32.31
N VAL A 595 -10.67 2.74 -32.46
CA VAL A 595 -9.63 3.11 -33.42
C VAL A 595 -8.46 3.76 -32.72
N VAL A 596 -7.26 3.24 -32.97
CA VAL A 596 -6.00 3.71 -32.37
C VAL A 596 -4.99 4.06 -33.47
N PRO A 597 -4.18 5.11 -33.32
CA PRO A 597 -3.06 5.37 -34.22
C PRO A 597 -1.94 4.35 -34.01
N ASP A 598 -1.24 3.99 -35.09
CA ASP A 598 -0.08 3.11 -35.00
C ASP A 598 1.08 3.80 -34.26
N VAL A 599 1.82 3.01 -33.50
CA VAL A 599 2.90 3.48 -32.61
C VAL A 599 4.12 3.95 -33.39
N GLN A 600 4.41 3.29 -34.52
CA GLN A 600 5.55 3.57 -35.40
C GLN A 600 5.17 4.59 -36.47
N ASP A 601 3.95 4.47 -37.02
CA ASP A 601 3.47 5.31 -38.13
C ASP A 601 2.13 5.96 -37.77
N LYS A 602 2.18 7.18 -37.21
CA LYS A 602 0.97 7.92 -36.79
C LYS A 602 -0.04 8.19 -37.92
N ALA A 603 0.33 8.01 -39.20
CA ALA A 603 -0.60 8.11 -40.32
C ALA A 603 -1.49 6.86 -40.45
N LYS A 604 -1.02 5.70 -39.98
CA LYS A 604 -1.78 4.44 -39.94
C LYS A 604 -2.65 4.36 -38.69
N LYS A 605 -3.79 3.72 -38.84
CA LYS A 605 -4.80 3.54 -37.79
C LYS A 605 -5.25 2.08 -37.80
N HIS A 606 -5.43 1.52 -36.62
CA HIS A 606 -5.94 0.18 -36.43
C HIS A 606 -7.33 0.25 -35.83
N SER A 607 -8.26 -0.52 -36.40
CA SER A 607 -9.67 -0.54 -36.01
C SER A 607 -10.01 -1.92 -35.43
N PHE A 608 -10.63 -1.93 -34.26
CA PHE A 608 -10.99 -3.15 -33.52
C PHE A 608 -12.48 -3.09 -33.18
N SER A 609 -13.24 -4.09 -33.63
CA SER A 609 -14.69 -4.15 -33.39
C SER A 609 -14.98 -4.91 -32.10
N ALA A 610 -16.07 -4.52 -31.42
CA ALA A 610 -16.56 -5.25 -30.26
C ALA A 610 -17.07 -6.64 -30.63
N SER A 611 -16.87 -7.61 -29.74
CA SER A 611 -17.55 -8.91 -29.78
C SER A 611 -19.03 -8.80 -29.40
N GLU A 612 -19.78 -9.90 -29.53
CA GLU A 612 -21.23 -9.96 -29.24
C GLU A 612 -21.58 -9.56 -27.80
N ASP A 613 -20.66 -9.73 -26.86
CA ASP A 613 -20.76 -9.35 -25.45
C ASP A 613 -20.32 -7.91 -25.15
N GLY A 614 -19.94 -7.13 -26.17
CA GLY A 614 -19.56 -5.71 -26.05
C GLY A 614 -18.10 -5.45 -25.71
N ARG A 615 -17.23 -6.46 -25.71
CA ARG A 615 -15.79 -6.31 -25.42
C ARG A 615 -14.97 -6.01 -26.67
N ILE A 616 -14.04 -5.07 -26.58
CA ILE A 616 -13.10 -4.76 -27.67
C ILE A 616 -11.69 -5.13 -27.22
N ILE A 617 -11.00 -5.99 -27.98
CA ILE A 617 -9.61 -6.36 -27.69
C ILE A 617 -8.68 -5.57 -28.61
N VAL A 618 -7.88 -4.68 -28.03
CA VAL A 618 -6.77 -3.99 -28.69
C VAL A 618 -5.47 -4.73 -28.33
N PRO A 619 -4.84 -5.48 -29.26
CA PRO A 619 -3.62 -6.24 -28.98
C PRO A 619 -2.47 -5.36 -28.47
N PHE A 620 -1.46 -5.94 -27.85
CA PHE A 620 -0.23 -5.22 -27.50
C PHE A 620 0.51 -4.72 -28.75
N TYR A 621 1.21 -3.59 -28.66
CA TYR A 621 2.06 -3.11 -29.76
C TYR A 621 3.47 -3.71 -29.69
N THR A 622 4.17 -3.75 -30.83
CA THR A 622 5.55 -4.27 -30.88
C THR A 622 6.57 -3.24 -30.40
N ALA A 623 7.53 -3.68 -29.59
CA ALA A 623 8.68 -2.91 -29.10
C ALA A 623 9.31 -1.99 -30.15
N VAL A 624 9.53 -0.73 -29.78
CA VAL A 624 10.12 0.28 -30.68
C VAL A 624 11.66 0.26 -30.60
N ASP A 625 12.25 -0.06 -29.44
CA ASP A 625 13.70 0.04 -29.19
C ASP A 625 14.30 -1.24 -28.58
N GLU A 626 15.57 -1.54 -28.87
CA GLU A 626 16.32 -2.73 -28.38
C GLU A 626 17.04 -2.51 -27.04
N HIS A 627 16.91 -1.34 -26.40
CA HIS A 627 17.81 -0.91 -25.31
C HIS A 627 17.13 -0.60 -23.96
N GLY A 628 15.83 -0.84 -23.82
CA GLY A 628 15.11 -0.66 -22.55
C GLY A 628 14.87 -1.99 -21.83
N LEU A 629 15.32 -2.10 -20.57
CA LEU A 629 15.02 -3.25 -19.69
C LEU A 629 13.57 -3.29 -19.21
N GLU A 630 12.81 -2.20 -19.37
CA GLU A 630 11.43 -2.08 -18.90
C GLU A 630 10.46 -1.88 -20.07
N PRO A 631 9.30 -2.57 -20.05
CA PRO A 631 8.31 -2.46 -21.11
C PRO A 631 7.75 -1.04 -21.20
N VAL A 632 7.72 -0.48 -22.41
CA VAL A 632 7.21 0.87 -22.60
C VAL A 632 5.69 0.88 -22.46
N LYS A 633 5.20 1.75 -21.58
CA LYS A 633 3.79 2.09 -21.46
C LYS A 633 3.62 3.55 -21.89
N ARG A 634 2.64 3.84 -22.74
CA ARG A 634 2.39 5.19 -23.24
C ARG A 634 0.93 5.55 -23.18
N ALA A 635 0.62 6.77 -22.77
CA ALA A 635 -0.71 7.34 -22.93
C ALA A 635 -0.96 7.56 -24.43
N SER A 636 -1.85 6.76 -25.00
CA SER A 636 -2.21 6.85 -26.43
C SER A 636 -3.66 7.31 -26.57
N PRO A 637 -3.96 8.18 -27.56
CA PRO A 637 -5.33 8.53 -27.84
C PRO A 637 -6.06 7.34 -28.48
N ILE A 638 -7.35 7.23 -28.19
CA ILE A 638 -8.24 6.20 -28.71
C ILE A 638 -9.60 6.81 -29.02
N TYR A 639 -10.11 6.52 -30.21
CA TYR A 639 -11.48 6.87 -30.57
C TYR A 639 -12.38 5.66 -30.35
N ILE A 640 -13.48 5.85 -29.64
CA ILE A 640 -14.53 4.84 -29.47
C ILE A 640 -15.77 5.31 -30.21
N GLY A 641 -16.12 4.62 -31.29
CA GLY A 641 -17.28 4.90 -32.13
C GLY A 641 -18.44 3.93 -31.89
N HIS A 642 -19.66 4.44 -31.99
CA HIS A 642 -20.90 3.67 -32.01
C HIS A 642 -21.86 4.31 -33.04
N GLY A 643 -22.02 3.67 -34.20
CA GLY A 643 -22.78 4.22 -35.32
C GLY A 643 -22.15 5.51 -35.87
N SER A 644 -22.91 6.62 -35.86
CA SER A 644 -22.46 7.94 -36.33
C SER A 644 -21.76 8.79 -35.26
N TYR A 645 -21.83 8.37 -33.99
CA TYR A 645 -21.30 9.10 -32.84
C TYR A 645 -20.06 8.42 -32.26
N GLY A 646 -19.24 9.15 -31.52
CA GLY A 646 -18.14 8.57 -30.77
C GLY A 646 -17.48 9.56 -29.82
N THR A 647 -16.63 9.02 -28.94
CA THR A 647 -15.85 9.78 -27.97
C THR A 647 -14.36 9.61 -28.24
N LEU A 648 -13.58 10.62 -27.87
CA LEU A 648 -12.12 10.52 -27.81
C LEU A 648 -11.72 10.32 -26.35
N GLY A 649 -10.98 9.25 -26.09
CA GLY A 649 -10.34 9.04 -24.81
C GLY A 649 -8.84 8.83 -24.95
N THR A 650 -8.23 8.53 -23.82
CA THR A 650 -6.85 8.09 -23.73
C THR A 650 -6.80 6.79 -22.96
N PHE A 651 -5.89 5.90 -23.36
CA PHE A 651 -5.69 4.63 -22.67
C PHE A 651 -4.18 4.38 -22.55
N THR A 652 -3.81 3.54 -21.58
CA THR A 652 -2.41 3.15 -21.39
C THR A 652 -2.12 2.03 -22.38
N TYR A 653 -1.49 2.38 -23.50
CA TYR A 653 -1.12 1.40 -24.50
C TYR A 653 0.21 0.75 -24.11
N CYS A 654 0.23 -0.57 -24.05
CA CYS A 654 1.36 -1.37 -23.57
C CYS A 654 2.03 -2.16 -24.70
N GLU A 655 3.37 -2.17 -24.65
CA GLU A 655 4.24 -2.96 -25.52
C GLU A 655 4.19 -4.46 -25.18
N GLU A 656 4.18 -5.38 -26.13
CA GLU A 656 4.17 -6.81 -25.84
C GLU A 656 5.45 -7.26 -25.12
N SER A 657 5.34 -7.57 -23.82
CA SER A 657 6.48 -7.92 -22.96
C SER A 657 6.12 -9.05 -21.99
N TYR A 658 6.97 -10.07 -22.00
CA TYR A 658 6.79 -11.29 -21.23
C TYR A 658 7.76 -11.35 -20.04
N LYS A 659 7.26 -11.89 -18.93
CA LYS A 659 8.05 -12.19 -17.73
C LYS A 659 7.80 -13.63 -17.31
N LEU A 660 8.84 -14.44 -17.30
CA LEU A 660 8.81 -15.76 -16.69
C LEU A 660 9.11 -15.62 -15.19
N LYS A 661 8.30 -16.23 -14.34
CA LYS A 661 8.61 -16.42 -12.93
C LYS A 661 8.72 -17.91 -12.66
N ALA A 662 9.84 -18.35 -12.10
CA ALA A 662 10.10 -19.74 -11.78
C ALA A 662 10.35 -19.88 -10.26
N ASN A 663 9.39 -20.49 -9.58
CA ASN A 663 9.57 -20.97 -8.21
C ASN A 663 10.39 -22.26 -8.29
N ILE A 664 11.70 -22.12 -8.07
CA ILE A 664 12.67 -23.23 -8.06
C ILE A 664 12.85 -23.67 -6.61
N TYR A 665 12.58 -24.94 -6.33
CA TYR A 665 12.72 -25.53 -5.01
C TYR A 665 13.63 -26.75 -5.07
N ILE A 666 14.53 -26.83 -4.10
CA ILE A 666 15.36 -27.99 -3.81
C ILE A 666 15.30 -28.16 -2.30
N ASP A 667 15.09 -29.39 -1.84
CA ASP A 667 15.15 -29.69 -0.42
C ASP A 667 16.60 -29.50 0.06
N SER A 668 16.79 -28.70 1.11
CA SER A 668 18.10 -28.46 1.72
C SER A 668 18.76 -29.74 2.21
N GLU A 669 17.98 -30.76 2.60
CA GLU A 669 18.52 -32.07 3.03
C GLU A 669 19.16 -32.85 1.86
N GLN A 670 18.90 -32.47 0.60
CA GLN A 670 19.51 -33.07 -0.60
C GLN A 670 20.74 -32.29 -1.11
N LEU A 671 21.06 -31.14 -0.53
CA LEU A 671 22.22 -30.32 -0.93
C LEU A 671 23.51 -30.86 -0.30
N VAL A 672 23.83 -32.12 -0.57
CA VAL A 672 25.02 -32.80 -0.04
C VAL A 672 26.05 -32.98 -1.17
N PRO A 673 27.30 -32.50 -1.02
CA PRO A 673 28.35 -32.70 -2.02
C PRO A 673 28.53 -34.16 -2.42
N GLY A 674 28.62 -34.42 -3.73
CA GLY A 674 28.77 -35.78 -4.28
C GLY A 674 27.46 -36.56 -4.46
N THR A 675 26.33 -35.99 -4.06
CA THR A 675 25.01 -36.62 -4.20
C THR A 675 24.18 -35.98 -5.31
N LYS A 676 22.96 -36.50 -5.51
CA LYS A 676 21.99 -35.97 -6.47
C LYS A 676 20.90 -35.21 -5.72
N ALA A 677 20.54 -34.05 -6.23
CA ALA A 677 19.43 -33.24 -5.73
C ALA A 677 18.32 -33.15 -6.76
N THR A 678 17.07 -33.22 -6.30
CA THR A 678 15.87 -33.07 -7.13
C THR A 678 15.47 -31.60 -7.16
N VAL A 679 15.40 -31.05 -8.36
CA VAL A 679 14.95 -29.68 -8.62
C VAL A 679 13.49 -29.73 -9.04
N LEU A 680 12.63 -29.13 -8.23
CA LEU A 680 11.22 -28.91 -8.52
C LEU A 680 11.05 -27.48 -9.03
N ILE A 681 10.50 -27.31 -10.23
CA ILE A 681 10.32 -26.00 -10.85
C ILE A 681 8.85 -25.81 -11.20
N ARG A 682 8.21 -24.86 -10.51
CA ARG A 682 6.90 -24.35 -10.91
C ARG A 682 7.09 -23.01 -11.60
N SER A 683 6.68 -22.93 -12.85
CA SER A 683 6.80 -21.70 -13.62
C SER A 683 5.44 -21.09 -13.92
N LYS A 684 5.40 -19.76 -14.03
CA LYS A 684 4.28 -19.00 -14.55
C LYS A 684 4.81 -17.99 -15.55
N LEU A 685 4.19 -17.93 -16.72
CA LEU A 685 4.47 -16.90 -17.70
C LEU A 685 3.48 -15.76 -17.50
N TYR A 686 3.97 -14.52 -17.56
CA TYR A 686 3.16 -13.33 -17.43
C TYR A 686 3.36 -12.43 -18.64
N VAL A 687 2.29 -11.77 -19.08
CA VAL A 687 2.35 -10.63 -20.00
C VAL A 687 1.68 -9.46 -19.28
N HIS A 688 2.43 -8.38 -19.03
CA HIS A 688 1.99 -7.25 -18.19
C HIS A 688 1.35 -7.64 -16.84
N GLY A 689 1.88 -8.68 -16.19
CA GLY A 689 1.37 -9.18 -14.91
C GLY A 689 0.14 -10.08 -15.02
N CYS A 690 -0.44 -10.26 -16.21
CA CYS A 690 -1.49 -11.23 -16.46
C CYS A 690 -0.89 -12.63 -16.71
N PRO A 691 -1.31 -13.67 -15.96
CA PRO A 691 -0.90 -15.03 -16.24
C PRO A 691 -1.29 -15.43 -17.67
N THR A 692 -0.35 -15.99 -18.41
CA THR A 692 -0.56 -16.57 -19.73
C THR A 692 0.08 -17.97 -19.78
N SER A 693 -0.24 -18.74 -20.80
CA SER A 693 0.16 -20.14 -20.84
C SER A 693 1.66 -20.30 -21.00
N THR A 694 2.27 -21.10 -20.14
CA THR A 694 3.70 -21.47 -20.23
C THR A 694 4.02 -22.30 -21.47
N SER A 695 3.01 -22.88 -22.13
CA SER A 695 3.15 -23.56 -23.43
C SER A 695 3.66 -22.66 -24.57
N LEU A 696 3.61 -21.34 -24.38
CA LEU A 696 4.20 -20.35 -25.29
C LEU A 696 5.73 -20.36 -25.26
N VAL A 697 6.33 -20.81 -24.16
CA VAL A 697 7.78 -20.87 -23.98
C VAL A 697 8.33 -22.06 -24.78
N ARG A 698 9.20 -21.76 -25.74
CA ARG A 698 9.93 -22.72 -26.57
C ARG A 698 11.41 -22.71 -26.18
N ASN A 699 12.16 -23.69 -26.69
CA ASN A 699 13.61 -23.79 -26.45
C ASN A 699 14.00 -23.72 -24.97
N VAL A 700 13.26 -24.43 -24.11
CA VAL A 700 13.47 -24.41 -22.66
C VAL A 700 14.84 -24.99 -22.30
N VAL A 701 15.65 -24.24 -21.55
CA VAL A 701 16.97 -24.63 -21.08
C VAL A 701 17.09 -24.35 -19.58
N LEU A 702 17.54 -25.35 -18.81
CA LEU A 702 17.92 -25.16 -17.41
C LEU A 702 19.44 -25.06 -17.32
N SER A 703 19.92 -23.88 -16.95
CA SER A 703 21.34 -23.60 -16.73
C SER A 703 21.64 -23.67 -15.25
N VAL A 704 22.57 -24.53 -14.86
CA VAL A 704 23.06 -24.65 -13.48
C VAL A 704 24.52 -24.24 -13.44
N ALA A 705 24.83 -23.17 -12.71
CA ALA A 705 26.19 -22.66 -12.54
C ALA A 705 26.66 -22.91 -11.10
N PHE A 706 27.61 -23.81 -10.92
CA PHE A 706 28.23 -24.13 -9.63
C PHE A 706 29.45 -23.26 -9.41
N VAL A 707 29.68 -22.81 -8.18
CA VAL A 707 30.89 -22.09 -7.77
C VAL A 707 31.69 -22.98 -6.82
N SER A 708 32.96 -23.23 -7.13
CA SER A 708 33.86 -24.02 -6.28
C SER A 708 34.53 -23.19 -5.18
N GLN A 709 35.27 -23.86 -4.29
CA GLN A 709 36.08 -23.24 -3.23
C GLN A 709 37.10 -22.23 -3.75
N THR A 710 37.66 -22.49 -4.92
CA THR A 710 38.65 -21.65 -5.57
C THR A 710 38.00 -20.54 -6.40
N ASN A 711 36.70 -20.30 -6.18
CA ASN A 711 35.87 -19.33 -6.91
C ASN A 711 35.83 -19.60 -8.42
N ILE A 712 35.93 -20.88 -8.81
CA ILE A 712 35.80 -21.30 -10.21
C ILE A 712 34.33 -21.59 -10.49
N GLU A 713 33.77 -20.91 -11.48
CA GLU A 713 32.40 -21.13 -11.93
C GLU A 713 32.36 -22.23 -13.00
N THR A 714 31.53 -23.25 -12.79
CA THR A 714 31.31 -24.35 -13.72
C THR A 714 29.84 -24.39 -14.12
N LYS A 715 29.55 -24.20 -15.41
CA LYS A 715 28.19 -24.12 -15.92
C LYS A 715 27.80 -25.40 -16.67
N LYS A 716 26.66 -25.99 -16.31
CA LYS A 716 26.02 -27.13 -16.97
C LYS A 716 24.66 -26.71 -17.51
N GLU A 717 24.41 -26.98 -18.79
CA GLU A 717 23.11 -26.73 -19.41
C GLU A 717 22.38 -28.05 -19.64
N ILE A 718 21.17 -28.16 -19.10
CA ILE A 718 20.25 -29.26 -19.36
C ILE A 718 19.29 -28.78 -20.45
N ARG A 719 19.40 -29.40 -21.62
CA ARG A 719 18.56 -29.15 -22.81
C ARG A 719 17.57 -30.29 -22.99
N GLN A 720 16.58 -30.11 -23.86
CA GLN A 720 15.53 -31.11 -24.13
C GLN A 720 14.64 -31.42 -22.92
N LEU A 721 14.34 -30.41 -22.11
CA LEU A 721 13.36 -30.53 -21.04
C LEU A 721 11.95 -30.77 -21.62
N PRO A 722 11.06 -31.45 -20.88
CA PRO A 722 9.65 -31.52 -21.24
C PRO A 722 9.07 -30.15 -21.56
N LEU A 723 8.11 -30.09 -22.50
CA LEU A 723 7.41 -28.86 -22.80
C LEU A 723 6.75 -28.35 -21.52
N MET A 724 6.84 -27.05 -21.28
CA MET A 724 6.16 -26.46 -20.13
C MET A 724 4.65 -26.56 -20.29
N ASP A 725 4.00 -26.87 -19.17
CA ASP A 725 2.57 -27.00 -19.03
C ASP A 725 2.17 -26.30 -17.74
N ASP A 726 1.02 -25.66 -17.76
CA ASP A 726 0.46 -24.95 -16.61
C ASP A 726 -0.07 -25.93 -15.54
N ALA A 727 -0.30 -27.19 -15.90
CA ALA A 727 -0.86 -28.20 -15.00
C ALA A 727 0.19 -28.98 -14.17
N ASN A 728 1.42 -29.12 -14.67
CA ASN A 728 2.44 -30.01 -14.11
C ASN A 728 3.73 -29.27 -13.77
N GLU A 729 4.36 -29.62 -12.65
CA GLU A 729 5.68 -29.12 -12.30
C GLU A 729 6.79 -29.78 -13.13
N LEU A 730 7.81 -29.01 -13.49
CA LEU A 730 9.00 -29.55 -14.12
C LEU A 730 9.92 -30.12 -13.03
N VAL A 731 10.19 -31.43 -13.12
CA VAL A 731 11.06 -32.15 -12.19
C VAL A 731 12.31 -32.61 -12.93
N THR A 732 13.49 -32.27 -12.42
CA THR A 732 14.77 -32.74 -12.95
C THR A 732 15.76 -33.01 -11.83
N THR A 733 16.76 -33.83 -12.09
CA THR A 733 17.82 -34.14 -11.13
C THR A 733 19.12 -33.44 -11.54
N ILE A 734 19.85 -32.91 -10.56
CA ILE A 734 21.19 -32.33 -10.74
C ILE A 734 22.18 -33.08 -9.85
N ASP A 735 23.41 -33.27 -10.35
CA ASP A 735 24.51 -33.82 -9.57
C ASP A 735 25.19 -32.65 -8.85
N ILE A 736 25.39 -32.76 -7.53
CA ILE A 736 26.09 -31.75 -6.72
C ILE A 736 27.59 -32.09 -6.73
N PRO A 737 28.46 -31.28 -7.35
CA PRO A 737 29.90 -31.56 -7.38
C PRO A 737 30.51 -31.55 -5.97
N HIS A 738 31.53 -32.38 -5.72
CA HIS A 738 32.21 -32.46 -4.42
C HIS A 738 32.82 -31.13 -3.94
N GLU A 739 33.22 -30.26 -4.86
CA GLU A 739 33.86 -28.98 -4.54
C GLU A 739 32.91 -27.78 -4.56
N ALA A 740 31.65 -27.97 -4.96
CA ALA A 740 30.70 -26.88 -5.13
C ALA A 740 30.29 -26.30 -3.77
N VAL A 741 30.41 -24.98 -3.60
CA VAL A 741 30.04 -24.24 -2.38
C VAL A 741 28.65 -23.64 -2.50
N SER A 742 28.29 -23.23 -3.70
CA SER A 742 27.00 -22.66 -4.02
C SER A 742 26.71 -22.85 -5.50
N PHE A 743 25.47 -22.63 -5.90
CA PHE A 743 25.09 -22.70 -7.30
C PHE A 743 23.85 -21.86 -7.62
N LYS A 744 23.78 -21.42 -8.87
CA LYS A 744 22.65 -20.69 -9.42
C LYS A 744 21.93 -21.54 -10.46
N VAL A 745 20.64 -21.76 -10.24
CA VAL A 745 19.76 -22.43 -11.20
C VAL A 745 19.00 -21.36 -11.96
N THR A 746 19.09 -21.36 -13.30
CA THR A 746 18.43 -20.39 -14.18
C THR A 746 17.60 -21.14 -15.23
N LEU A 747 16.30 -20.90 -15.24
CA LEU A 747 15.37 -21.40 -16.24
C LEU A 747 15.23 -20.37 -17.36
N LYS A 748 15.46 -20.76 -18.62
CA LYS A 748 15.42 -19.89 -19.79
C LYS A 748 14.51 -20.45 -20.88
N GLY A 749 13.93 -19.58 -21.69
CA GLY A 749 13.24 -19.97 -22.93
C GLY A 749 12.87 -18.77 -23.80
N ASP A 750 12.34 -19.07 -24.99
CA ASP A 750 11.95 -18.09 -26.00
C ASP A 750 10.42 -18.06 -26.16
N VAL A 751 9.83 -16.87 -26.21
CA VAL A 751 8.39 -16.68 -26.44
C VAL A 751 8.17 -16.00 -27.81
N ALA A 752 7.39 -16.63 -28.69
CA ALA A 752 6.98 -16.03 -29.95
C ALA A 752 5.67 -15.25 -29.78
N SER A 753 5.64 -13.98 -30.20
CA SER A 753 4.41 -13.18 -30.24
C SER A 753 3.37 -13.85 -31.15
N LYS A 754 2.16 -14.07 -30.61
CA LYS A 754 1.02 -14.61 -31.37
C LYS A 754 0.18 -13.52 -32.04
N HIS A 755 0.33 -12.25 -31.63
CA HIS A 755 -0.65 -11.21 -31.91
C HIS A 755 -0.44 -10.44 -33.22
N HIS A 756 0.56 -10.81 -34.02
CA HIS A 756 0.91 -10.07 -35.24
C HIS A 756 0.55 -10.76 -36.58
N GLY A 757 -0.31 -11.79 -36.56
CA GLY A 757 -0.57 -12.63 -37.74
C GLY A 757 -1.91 -12.49 -38.46
N ASP A 758 -3.02 -12.12 -37.80
CA ASP A 758 -4.34 -12.60 -38.26
C ASP A 758 -5.46 -11.56 -38.44
N THR A 759 -5.14 -10.31 -38.76
CA THR A 759 -6.20 -9.32 -39.08
C THR A 759 -5.93 -8.53 -40.35
N ALA A 760 -5.82 -9.25 -41.48
CA ALA A 760 -6.33 -8.81 -42.78
C ALA A 760 -6.49 -10.03 -43.72
N ALA A 761 -7.75 -10.34 -44.06
CA ALA A 761 -8.17 -11.24 -45.15
C ALA A 761 -8.03 -12.77 -44.95
N ALA A 762 -8.99 -13.37 -44.23
CA ALA A 762 -9.46 -14.72 -44.52
C ALA A 762 -10.37 -14.71 -45.76
N THR A 763 -9.83 -14.32 -46.92
CA THR A 763 -10.41 -14.65 -48.22
C THR A 763 -9.28 -14.61 -49.25
N THR A 764 -9.20 -15.67 -50.05
CA THR A 764 -8.27 -15.94 -51.15
C THR A 764 -6.89 -16.50 -50.81
N SER A 765 -6.74 -17.75 -51.25
CA SER A 765 -5.56 -18.57 -51.35
C SER A 765 -4.45 -17.97 -52.22
N SER A 766 -3.23 -18.35 -51.87
CA SER A 766 -1.97 -18.23 -52.62
C SER A 766 -1.33 -16.86 -52.66
N SER A 767 -0.24 -16.70 -51.89
CA SER A 767 1.07 -16.21 -52.37
C SER A 767 2.06 -16.20 -51.20
N LEU A 768 3.06 -17.07 -51.26
CA LEU A 768 4.26 -16.98 -50.44
C LEU A 768 5.04 -15.71 -50.82
N SER A 769 5.32 -14.82 -49.86
CA SER A 769 6.60 -14.11 -49.81
C SER A 769 6.83 -13.40 -48.47
N THR A 770 7.96 -13.76 -47.87
CA THR A 770 8.86 -12.94 -47.01
C THR A 770 8.41 -12.53 -45.60
N ALA A 771 8.74 -13.43 -44.66
CA ALA A 771 9.52 -13.15 -43.45
C ALA A 771 9.49 -11.70 -42.90
N ARG A 772 8.48 -11.36 -42.11
CA ARG A 772 8.69 -10.49 -40.96
C ARG A 772 9.06 -11.40 -39.80
N VAL A 773 10.29 -11.28 -39.33
CA VAL A 773 10.86 -12.03 -38.21
C VAL A 773 9.88 -11.97 -37.04
N THR A 774 9.29 -13.10 -36.67
CA THR A 774 8.60 -13.26 -35.38
C THR A 774 9.66 -12.99 -34.32
N ARG A 775 9.65 -11.79 -33.72
CA ARG A 775 10.61 -11.47 -32.65
C ARG A 775 10.39 -12.46 -31.52
N LEU A 776 11.43 -13.24 -31.20
CA LEU A 776 11.45 -14.15 -30.06
C LEU A 776 11.89 -13.35 -28.84
N CYS A 777 11.02 -13.26 -27.84
CA CYS A 777 11.33 -12.63 -26.56
C CYS A 777 12.01 -13.66 -25.65
N GLN A 778 13.25 -13.40 -25.23
CA GLN A 778 13.93 -14.25 -24.27
C GLN A 778 13.41 -13.97 -22.86
N VAL A 779 12.98 -15.02 -22.17
CA VAL A 779 12.53 -14.94 -20.78
C VAL A 779 13.40 -15.85 -19.92
N SER A 780 13.72 -15.39 -18.72
CA SER A 780 14.46 -16.21 -17.76
C SER A 780 14.16 -15.80 -16.33
N ASP A 781 14.26 -16.76 -15.42
CA ASP A 781 14.27 -16.52 -13.98
C ASP A 781 15.29 -17.44 -13.30
N SER A 782 15.78 -17.04 -12.13
CA SER A 782 16.86 -17.77 -11.46
C SER A 782 16.77 -17.74 -9.95
N LYS A 783 17.25 -18.81 -9.32
CA LYS A 783 17.41 -18.91 -7.87
C LYS A 783 18.82 -19.36 -7.51
N HIS A 784 19.37 -18.74 -6.48
CA HIS A 784 20.66 -19.08 -5.88
C HIS A 784 20.44 -20.07 -4.72
N PHE A 785 21.39 -20.99 -4.54
CA PHE A 785 21.41 -21.97 -3.47
C PHE A 785 22.82 -22.08 -2.90
N ASP A 786 22.92 -22.07 -1.58
CA ASP A 786 24.15 -22.38 -0.87
C ASP A 786 24.18 -23.87 -0.48
N ILE A 787 25.34 -24.49 -0.58
CA ILE A 787 25.53 -25.91 -0.24
C ILE A 787 26.16 -25.97 1.16
N PRO A 788 25.48 -26.53 2.16
CA PRO A 788 26.05 -26.74 3.49
C PRO A 788 27.31 -27.62 3.39
N HIS A 789 28.40 -27.20 4.04
CA HIS A 789 29.64 -27.98 4.13
C HIS A 789 29.94 -28.33 5.57
N PRO A 790 29.55 -29.53 6.03
CA PRO A 790 29.78 -29.95 7.41
C PRO A 790 31.29 -29.93 7.75
N THR A 791 32.15 -30.36 6.83
CA THR A 791 33.59 -30.52 7.07
C THR A 791 34.44 -29.26 6.86
N ARG A 792 33.86 -28.12 6.45
CA ARG A 792 34.62 -26.88 6.21
C ARG A 792 34.59 -25.91 7.38
N ASP A 793 33.55 -25.99 8.18
CA ASP A 793 33.47 -25.22 9.38
C ASP A 793 34.45 -25.81 10.40
N ASP A 794 35.20 -24.97 11.11
CA ASP A 794 35.95 -25.32 12.35
C ASP A 794 35.01 -25.82 13.47
N VAL A 795 33.89 -26.43 13.10
CA VAL A 795 32.73 -26.73 13.92
C VAL A 795 32.42 -28.20 13.78
N LEU A 796 32.27 -28.83 14.93
CA LEU A 796 32.03 -30.27 15.05
C LEU A 796 30.53 -30.60 14.96
N PHE A 797 29.64 -29.60 15.00
CA PHE A 797 28.18 -29.76 15.10
C PHE A 797 27.40 -28.54 14.60
N ASN A 798 26.15 -28.71 14.17
CA ASN A 798 25.27 -27.62 13.76
C ASN A 798 23.91 -27.68 14.50
N PRO A 799 23.30 -26.53 14.80
CA PRO A 799 21.95 -26.49 15.34
C PRO A 799 20.90 -26.72 14.25
N HIS A 800 19.90 -27.54 14.56
CA HIS A 800 18.76 -27.81 13.68
C HIS A 800 17.44 -27.65 14.43
N LEU A 801 16.55 -26.81 13.92
CA LEU A 801 15.23 -26.60 14.52
C LEU A 801 14.26 -27.71 14.08
N LYS A 802 13.56 -28.31 15.05
CA LYS A 802 12.58 -29.38 14.84
C LYS A 802 11.27 -29.08 15.57
N LYS A 803 10.15 -29.51 14.99
CA LYS A 803 8.84 -29.55 15.63
C LYS A 803 8.58 -30.92 16.24
N VAL A 804 8.06 -30.94 17.46
CA VAL A 804 7.72 -32.15 18.21
C VAL A 804 6.29 -32.01 18.74
N PRO A 805 5.41 -33.00 18.56
CA PRO A 805 4.07 -32.95 19.13
C PRO A 805 4.13 -33.02 20.67
N ASN A 806 3.33 -32.21 21.34
CA ASN A 806 3.13 -32.21 22.78
C ASN A 806 1.89 -33.07 23.14
N ASP A 807 1.75 -33.46 24.41
CA ASP A 807 0.68 -34.31 24.97
C ASP A 807 -0.72 -33.76 24.71
N ASN A 808 -0.86 -32.44 24.54
CA ASN A 808 -2.12 -31.76 24.21
C ASN A 808 -2.44 -31.72 22.70
N GLY A 809 -1.59 -32.28 21.84
CA GLY A 809 -1.73 -32.27 20.38
C GLY A 809 -1.26 -30.98 19.68
N ASP A 810 -0.72 -30.00 20.43
CA ASP A 810 -0.03 -28.83 19.88
C ASP A 810 1.46 -29.14 19.59
N GLU A 811 2.18 -28.24 18.91
CA GLU A 811 3.58 -28.42 18.51
C GLU A 811 4.53 -27.62 19.40
N ASP A 812 5.52 -28.28 19.98
CA ASP A 812 6.69 -27.65 20.62
C ASP A 812 7.88 -27.60 19.67
N TYR A 813 8.76 -26.63 19.89
CA TYR A 813 9.99 -26.44 19.15
C TYR A 813 11.19 -26.88 19.98
N VAL A 814 12.11 -27.59 19.33
CA VAL A 814 13.37 -28.06 19.91
C VAL A 814 14.50 -27.77 18.94
N VAL A 815 15.60 -27.21 19.42
CA VAL A 815 16.85 -27.12 18.67
C VAL A 815 17.71 -28.33 19.01
N LEU A 816 18.17 -29.04 17.99
CA LEU A 816 19.05 -30.19 18.08
C LEU A 816 20.46 -29.80 17.65
N MET A 817 21.41 -29.84 18.57
CA MET A 817 22.84 -29.70 18.30
C MET A 817 23.38 -31.03 17.79
N LEU A 818 23.53 -31.17 16.48
CA LEU A 818 23.92 -32.43 15.85
C LEU A 818 25.32 -32.37 15.28
N GLY A 819 26.15 -33.35 15.64
CA GLY A 819 27.45 -33.58 15.02
C GLY A 819 27.35 -34.04 13.57
N HIS A 820 28.50 -34.14 12.89
CA HIS A 820 28.56 -34.53 11.48
C HIS A 820 27.98 -35.93 11.20
N ASN A 821 27.92 -36.82 12.19
CA ASN A 821 27.33 -38.15 12.07
C ASN A 821 25.87 -38.19 12.59
N GLY A 822 25.30 -37.05 12.96
CA GLY A 822 23.95 -36.93 13.51
C GLY A 822 23.83 -37.25 15.01
N GLU A 823 24.95 -37.37 15.71
CA GLU A 823 25.03 -37.54 17.16
C GLU A 823 24.67 -36.23 17.89
N GLY A 824 23.94 -36.32 19.00
CA GLY A 824 23.63 -35.16 19.82
C GLY A 824 24.85 -34.67 20.58
N VAL A 825 25.18 -33.37 20.48
CA VAL A 825 26.33 -32.77 21.17
C VAL A 825 25.89 -32.03 22.43
N PRO A 826 26.22 -32.55 23.64
CA PRO A 826 25.80 -31.95 24.90
C PRO A 826 26.69 -30.77 25.31
N ASN A 827 26.21 -29.96 26.26
CA ASN A 827 26.94 -28.85 26.87
C ASN A 827 27.40 -27.76 25.88
N VAL A 828 26.68 -27.59 24.78
CA VAL A 828 26.91 -26.52 23.81
C VAL A 828 26.24 -25.26 24.34
N GLU A 829 27.04 -24.26 24.68
CA GLU A 829 26.56 -22.93 25.02
C GLU A 829 26.09 -22.17 23.78
N ALA A 830 24.96 -21.48 23.90
CA ALA A 830 24.42 -20.65 22.84
C ALA A 830 23.59 -19.50 23.41
N THR A 831 23.46 -18.43 22.64
CA THR A 831 22.54 -17.33 22.92
C THR A 831 21.42 -17.35 21.89
N ILE A 832 20.17 -17.40 22.35
CA ILE A 832 18.98 -17.36 21.50
C ILE A 832 18.33 -15.99 21.61
N GLU A 833 18.05 -15.39 20.45
CA GLU A 833 17.26 -14.17 20.29
C GLU A 833 15.92 -14.50 19.62
N LEU A 834 14.82 -14.28 20.33
CA LEU A 834 13.46 -14.50 19.81
C LEU A 834 12.80 -13.17 19.42
N ARG A 835 12.32 -13.06 18.18
CA ARG A 835 11.48 -11.93 17.77
C ARG A 835 10.02 -12.24 18.04
N HIS A 836 9.42 -11.54 18.99
CA HIS A 836 8.05 -11.76 19.43
C HIS A 836 7.14 -10.59 19.04
N LEU A 837 5.89 -10.83 18.61
CA LEU A 837 4.97 -9.77 18.14
C LEU A 837 4.79 -8.60 19.11
N ALA A 838 4.86 -8.88 20.42
CA ALA A 838 4.69 -7.88 21.46
C ALA A 838 5.85 -6.87 21.58
N LEU A 839 7.05 -7.16 21.07
CA LEU A 839 8.27 -6.38 21.28
C LEU A 839 9.02 -6.13 19.97
N GLU A 840 9.56 -4.92 19.78
CA GLU A 840 10.47 -4.60 18.66
C GLU A 840 11.90 -5.06 18.94
N SER A 841 12.30 -5.12 20.22
CA SER A 841 13.58 -5.71 20.61
C SER A 841 13.46 -7.24 20.79
N PRO A 842 14.43 -8.04 20.34
CA PRO A 842 14.41 -9.48 20.56
C PRO A 842 14.54 -9.83 22.05
N ILE A 843 14.00 -10.99 22.42
CA ILE A 843 14.16 -11.61 23.73
C ILE A 843 15.44 -12.45 23.68
N SER A 844 16.48 -12.03 24.41
CA SER A 844 17.77 -12.73 24.46
C SER A 844 17.82 -13.68 25.65
N CYS A 845 18.21 -14.93 25.44
CA CYS A 845 18.35 -15.96 26.47
C CYS A 845 19.61 -16.79 26.22
N ASP A 846 20.46 -16.92 27.23
CA ASP A 846 21.59 -17.85 27.19
C ASP A 846 21.13 -19.25 27.60
N VAL A 847 21.47 -20.23 26.78
CA VAL A 847 21.05 -21.63 26.93
C VAL A 847 22.23 -22.58 26.77
N VAL A 848 22.04 -23.83 27.21
CA VAL A 848 23.01 -24.90 27.00
C VAL A 848 22.32 -26.20 26.57
N SER A 849 22.89 -26.94 25.62
CA SER A 849 22.30 -28.21 25.18
C SER A 849 22.37 -29.29 26.28
N ASN A 850 21.30 -30.09 26.41
CA ASN A 850 21.23 -31.17 27.38
C ASN A 850 22.13 -32.38 26.99
N HIS A 851 22.11 -33.46 27.77
CA HIS A 851 22.87 -34.69 27.51
C HIS A 851 22.57 -35.37 26.15
N ARG A 852 21.47 -35.02 25.49
CA ARG A 852 21.08 -35.49 24.15
C ARG A 852 21.37 -34.46 23.05
N GLY A 853 22.00 -33.32 23.37
CA GLY A 853 22.21 -32.21 22.46
C GLY A 853 20.94 -31.38 22.17
N GLU A 854 19.92 -31.44 23.03
CA GLU A 854 18.64 -30.76 22.80
C GLU A 854 18.55 -29.46 23.63
N VAL A 855 17.95 -28.43 23.02
CA VAL A 855 17.50 -27.20 23.69
C VAL A 855 15.99 -27.07 23.45
N CYS A 856 15.20 -27.15 24.51
CA CYS A 856 13.73 -27.08 24.42
C CYS A 856 13.27 -25.62 24.40
N LEU A 857 12.54 -25.23 23.34
CA LEU A 857 12.04 -23.86 23.16
C LEU A 857 10.56 -23.69 23.53
N GLY A 858 9.83 -24.81 23.67
CA GLY A 858 8.39 -24.80 23.93
C GLY A 858 7.55 -24.37 22.71
N PRO A 859 6.32 -23.88 22.91
CA PRO A 859 5.36 -23.66 21.82
C PRO A 859 5.65 -22.43 20.96
N LEU A 860 6.47 -21.50 21.45
CA LEU A 860 6.85 -20.26 20.76
C LEU A 860 5.64 -19.45 20.25
N THR A 861 4.58 -19.38 21.06
CA THR A 861 3.36 -18.61 20.77
C THR A 861 3.73 -17.16 20.43
N HIS A 862 3.23 -16.66 19.29
CA HIS A 862 3.46 -15.28 18.82
C HIS A 862 4.93 -14.90 18.54
N VAL A 863 5.85 -15.87 18.42
CA VAL A 863 7.24 -15.66 17.96
C VAL A 863 7.30 -15.75 16.44
N VAL A 864 7.90 -14.76 15.79
CA VAL A 864 8.01 -14.63 14.32
C VAL A 864 9.28 -15.30 13.79
N SER A 865 10.41 -15.09 14.45
CA SER A 865 11.70 -15.67 14.06
C SER A 865 12.57 -15.98 15.28
N ILE A 866 13.53 -16.88 15.07
CA ILE A 866 14.52 -17.32 16.05
C ILE A 866 15.89 -17.08 15.44
N ASP A 867 16.71 -16.31 16.14
CA ASP A 867 18.13 -16.14 15.84
C ASP A 867 18.93 -16.84 16.95
N MET A 868 19.95 -17.62 16.61
CA MET A 868 20.77 -18.36 17.57
C MET A 868 22.24 -18.14 17.26
N ASP A 869 22.98 -17.65 18.24
CA ASP A 869 24.43 -17.52 18.20
C ASP A 869 25.06 -18.70 18.95
N VAL A 870 25.91 -19.45 18.25
CA VAL A 870 26.68 -20.56 18.79
C VAL A 870 28.15 -20.27 18.51
N ASN A 871 28.93 -19.95 19.56
CA ASN A 871 30.35 -19.62 19.44
C ASN A 871 30.68 -18.53 18.39
N GLY A 872 29.85 -17.48 18.28
CA GLY A 872 30.03 -16.38 17.33
C GLY A 872 29.44 -16.65 15.94
N ARG A 873 28.77 -17.79 15.74
CA ARG A 873 28.13 -18.18 14.48
C ARG A 873 26.63 -18.08 14.61
N ARG A 874 26.00 -17.36 13.69
CA ARG A 874 24.57 -17.07 13.72
C ARG A 874 23.77 -18.00 12.81
N TYR A 875 22.69 -18.54 13.36
CA TYR A 875 21.70 -19.37 12.69
C TYR A 875 20.33 -18.72 12.86
N ALA A 876 19.60 -18.55 11.77
CA ALA A 876 18.29 -17.91 11.79
C ALA A 876 17.23 -18.85 11.22
N TRP A 877 16.06 -18.90 11.86
CA TRP A 877 14.87 -19.58 11.37
C TRP A 877 13.69 -18.62 11.34
N ASN A 878 13.04 -18.53 10.18
CA ASN A 878 11.73 -17.91 10.09
C ASN A 878 10.67 -18.96 10.39
N LEU A 879 9.79 -18.68 11.34
CA LEU A 879 8.72 -19.63 11.67
C LEU A 879 7.70 -19.61 10.52
N PRO A 880 7.52 -20.73 9.79
CA PRO A 880 6.82 -20.78 8.50
C PRO A 880 5.32 -20.44 8.60
N ASN A 881 4.78 -20.35 9.81
CA ASN A 881 3.36 -20.14 10.06
C ASN A 881 2.92 -18.68 10.00
N TRP A 882 3.85 -17.72 9.90
CA TRP A 882 3.54 -16.27 9.83
C TRP A 882 3.45 -15.71 8.41
N ALA A 883 3.82 -16.52 7.40
CA ALA A 883 3.78 -16.08 6.03
C ALA A 883 2.33 -15.76 5.62
N LEU A 884 2.07 -14.48 5.36
CA LEU A 884 0.87 -14.04 4.69
C LEU A 884 0.84 -14.64 3.27
N PRO A 885 -0.34 -14.90 2.67
CA PRO A 885 -0.44 -15.39 1.30
C PRO A 885 0.44 -14.60 0.32
N SER A 886 0.94 -15.25 -0.73
CA SER A 886 1.89 -14.64 -1.68
C SER A 886 1.34 -13.42 -2.45
N TRP A 887 0.01 -13.24 -2.49
CA TRP A 887 -0.64 -12.03 -3.02
C TRP A 887 -0.74 -10.88 -2.00
N SER A 888 -0.65 -11.17 -0.70
CA SER A 888 -0.55 -10.17 0.36
C SER A 888 0.91 -9.77 0.67
N VAL A 889 1.89 -10.57 0.24
CA VAL A 889 3.33 -10.26 0.34
C VAL A 889 3.92 -10.02 -1.05
N ALA A 890 3.62 -8.86 -1.62
CA ALA A 890 4.44 -8.25 -2.67
C ALA A 890 4.43 -6.73 -2.46
N GLY A 891 5.61 -6.15 -2.31
CA GLY A 891 5.83 -4.83 -1.73
C GLY A 891 5.00 -3.69 -2.30
N ARG A 892 4.61 -2.76 -1.42
CA ARG A 892 4.15 -1.37 -1.65
C ARG A 892 3.05 -1.10 -2.69
N GLN A 893 2.58 -2.08 -3.45
CA GLN A 893 1.33 -2.03 -4.20
C GLN A 893 0.33 -2.92 -3.46
N SER A 894 -0.31 -2.36 -2.42
CA SER A 894 -1.44 -3.00 -1.75
C SER A 894 -2.44 -3.46 -2.81
N HIS A 895 -2.62 -4.76 -2.99
CA HIS A 895 -3.78 -5.27 -3.70
C HIS A 895 -5.01 -4.75 -2.96
N VAL A 896 -5.80 -3.89 -3.61
CA VAL A 896 -7.04 -3.35 -3.07
C VAL A 896 -8.16 -4.25 -3.57
N THR A 897 -8.85 -4.92 -2.65
CA THR A 897 -9.96 -5.81 -3.03
C THR A 897 -11.17 -4.98 -3.42
N GLN A 898 -11.67 -5.15 -4.65
CA GLN A 898 -12.80 -4.39 -5.20
C GLN A 898 -14.05 -5.27 -5.17
N CYS A 899 -15.05 -4.89 -4.37
CA CYS A 899 -16.33 -5.61 -4.27
C CYS A 899 -17.51 -4.64 -4.37
N ALA A 900 -18.69 -5.15 -4.73
CA ALA A 900 -19.92 -4.37 -4.73
C ALA A 900 -20.72 -4.63 -3.45
N MET A 901 -21.53 -3.66 -3.02
CA MET A 901 -22.53 -3.82 -1.94
C MET A 901 -23.50 -4.97 -2.22
N SER A 902 -23.76 -5.28 -3.49
CA SER A 902 -24.62 -6.39 -3.93
C SER A 902 -23.91 -7.75 -3.93
N THR A 903 -22.58 -7.78 -3.84
CA THR A 903 -21.79 -9.03 -3.78
C THR A 903 -21.57 -9.49 -2.34
N LYS A 904 -21.39 -10.81 -2.14
CA LYS A 904 -21.19 -11.44 -0.83
C LYS A 904 -19.88 -10.99 -0.16
N ASP A 905 -19.86 -11.15 1.17
CA ASP A 905 -18.75 -10.93 2.10
C ASP A 905 -17.34 -11.23 1.52
N VAL A 906 -16.37 -10.38 1.83
CA VAL A 906 -14.97 -10.49 1.38
C VAL A 906 -14.18 -11.37 2.34
N LEU A 907 -13.53 -12.42 1.82
CA LEU A 907 -12.72 -13.33 2.62
C LEU A 907 -11.24 -12.86 2.66
N ILE A 908 -10.76 -12.55 3.86
CA ILE A 908 -9.40 -12.10 4.15
C ILE A 908 -8.62 -13.25 4.82
N PRO A 909 -7.66 -13.91 4.15
CA PRO A 909 -6.88 -14.97 4.76
C PRO A 909 -5.88 -14.38 5.76
N VAL A 910 -5.61 -15.13 6.82
CA VAL A 910 -4.60 -14.77 7.83
C VAL A 910 -3.65 -15.93 8.06
N PRO A 911 -2.47 -15.71 8.67
CA PRO A 911 -1.54 -16.79 8.98
C PRO A 911 -2.21 -17.84 9.87
N HIS A 912 -1.90 -19.12 9.68
CA HIS A 912 -2.65 -20.20 10.32
C HIS A 912 -2.65 -20.10 11.86
N VAL A 913 -1.51 -19.73 12.43
CA VAL A 913 -1.31 -19.53 13.88
C VAL A 913 -2.24 -18.49 14.50
N VAL A 914 -2.67 -17.48 13.73
CA VAL A 914 -3.58 -16.44 14.19
C VAL A 914 -5.02 -16.94 14.30
N GLY A 915 -5.37 -18.04 13.60
CA GLY A 915 -6.74 -18.53 13.51
C GLY A 915 -7.42 -18.77 14.86
N LYS A 916 -6.69 -19.25 15.87
CA LYS A 916 -7.21 -19.48 17.23
C LYS A 916 -7.48 -18.17 17.99
N ASP A 917 -6.72 -17.11 17.71
CA ASP A 917 -6.79 -15.82 18.42
C ASP A 917 -7.79 -14.83 17.81
N LEU A 918 -8.25 -15.08 16.57
CA LEU A 918 -9.11 -14.16 15.81
C LEU A 918 -10.36 -13.72 16.58
N GLN A 919 -11.05 -14.65 17.23
CA GLN A 919 -12.27 -14.34 17.98
C GLN A 919 -11.99 -13.35 19.12
N GLN A 920 -10.94 -13.63 19.91
CA GLN A 920 -10.52 -12.77 21.00
C GLN A 920 -10.05 -11.39 20.50
N TRP A 921 -9.38 -11.33 19.34
CA TRP A 921 -8.91 -10.08 18.75
C TRP A 921 -10.03 -9.21 18.18
N ILE A 922 -11.13 -9.81 17.72
CA ILE A 922 -12.35 -9.08 17.34
C ILE A 922 -12.99 -8.48 18.60
N GLU A 923 -13.15 -9.28 19.65
CA GLU A 923 -13.81 -8.87 20.90
C GLU A 923 -13.02 -7.79 21.65
N SER A 924 -11.69 -7.84 21.62
CA SER A 924 -10.82 -6.86 22.28
C SER A 924 -10.57 -5.59 21.46
N GLY A 925 -11.06 -5.50 20.22
CA GLY A 925 -10.79 -4.36 19.33
C GLY A 925 -9.36 -4.30 18.79
N ALA A 926 -8.63 -5.43 18.81
CA ALA A 926 -7.31 -5.55 18.19
C ALA A 926 -7.39 -5.61 16.65
N ILE A 927 -8.57 -5.91 16.10
CA ILE A 927 -8.88 -5.76 14.67
C ILE A 927 -9.79 -4.55 14.49
N SER A 928 -9.33 -3.58 13.71
CA SER A 928 -10.08 -2.36 13.42
C SER A 928 -10.51 -2.31 11.97
N VAL A 929 -11.74 -1.85 11.73
CA VAL A 929 -12.23 -1.50 10.40
C VAL A 929 -12.26 0.02 10.29
N LEU A 930 -11.48 0.55 9.37
CA LEU A 930 -11.30 1.98 9.18
C LEU A 930 -11.85 2.39 7.81
N LYS A 931 -12.83 3.28 7.79
CA LYS A 931 -13.27 3.93 6.55
C LYS A 931 -12.31 5.05 6.18
N ILE A 932 -11.90 5.09 4.92
CA ILE A 932 -10.91 6.03 4.40
C ILE A 932 -11.61 7.24 3.77
N TYR A 933 -11.11 8.43 4.11
CA TYR A 933 -11.49 9.69 3.49
C TYR A 933 -10.24 10.44 3.02
N ASN A 934 -10.25 10.93 1.78
CA ASN A 934 -9.14 11.71 1.23
C ASN A 934 -9.48 13.21 1.29
N VAL A 935 -8.69 13.96 2.05
CA VAL A 935 -8.88 15.40 2.33
C VAL A 935 -7.61 16.16 1.94
N GLN A 936 -7.64 16.99 0.89
CA GLN A 936 -6.51 17.84 0.45
C GLN A 936 -5.16 17.11 0.41
N SER A 937 -5.10 15.92 -0.19
CA SER A 937 -3.93 15.01 -0.26
C SER A 937 -3.57 14.23 1.02
N ARG A 938 -4.36 14.31 2.09
CA ARG A 938 -4.21 13.48 3.30
C ARG A 938 -5.28 12.39 3.36
N THR A 939 -4.85 11.19 3.75
CA THR A 939 -5.74 10.04 3.98
C THR A 939 -6.09 9.95 5.45
N ILE A 940 -7.36 10.14 5.77
CA ILE A 940 -7.90 10.11 7.13
C ILE A 940 -8.66 8.82 7.33
N ARG A 941 -8.45 8.21 8.50
CA ARG A 941 -9.03 6.93 8.88
C ARG A 941 -10.07 7.17 9.96
N GLN A 942 -11.32 6.85 9.66
CA GLN A 942 -12.40 6.87 10.63
C GLN A 942 -12.74 5.45 11.03
N ARG A 943 -12.82 5.20 12.33
CA ARG A 943 -13.28 3.90 12.83
C ARG A 943 -14.75 3.70 12.44
N ALA A 944 -15.03 2.60 11.75
CA ALA A 944 -16.40 2.20 11.40
C ALA A 944 -16.94 1.34 12.56
N ASP A 945 -17.42 1.98 13.61
CA ASP A 945 -17.84 1.29 14.82
C ASP A 945 -19.02 0.35 14.58
N ARG A 946 -18.74 -0.96 14.60
CA ARG A 946 -19.58 -2.07 15.09
C ARG A 946 -18.83 -3.41 14.92
N PRO A 947 -19.02 -4.39 15.83
CA PRO A 947 -18.55 -5.76 15.62
C PRO A 947 -19.24 -6.49 14.44
N SER A 948 -20.13 -5.84 13.69
CA SER A 948 -20.86 -6.44 12.56
C SER A 948 -20.11 -6.43 11.23
N PHE A 949 -19.03 -5.64 11.09
CA PHE A 949 -18.26 -5.57 9.84
C PHE A 949 -17.34 -6.78 9.64
N VAL A 950 -16.96 -7.47 10.71
CA VAL A 950 -16.00 -8.58 10.63
C VAL A 950 -16.44 -9.74 11.50
N CYS A 951 -16.26 -10.96 11.01
CA CYS A 951 -16.42 -12.18 11.81
C CYS A 951 -15.39 -13.23 11.39
N VAL A 952 -15.20 -14.26 12.22
CA VAL A 952 -14.32 -15.38 11.89
C VAL A 952 -14.86 -16.10 10.65
N GLY A 953 -14.00 -16.25 9.64
CA GLY A 953 -14.29 -16.97 8.40
C GLY A 953 -13.93 -18.45 8.49
N PRO A 954 -14.16 -19.24 7.43
CA PRO A 954 -13.74 -20.63 7.37
C PRO A 954 -12.21 -20.77 7.30
N GLY A 955 -11.65 -21.72 8.06
CA GLY A 955 -10.20 -21.87 8.20
C GLY A 955 -9.57 -20.68 8.92
N SER A 956 -8.28 -20.42 8.70
CA SER A 956 -7.61 -19.23 9.25
C SER A 956 -7.89 -18.01 8.37
N SER A 957 -9.10 -17.45 8.47
CA SER A 957 -9.53 -16.28 7.71
C SER A 957 -10.51 -15.39 8.49
N LEU A 958 -10.59 -14.13 8.10
CA LEU A 958 -11.55 -13.14 8.56
C LEU A 958 -12.53 -12.82 7.42
N LEU A 959 -13.81 -12.71 7.73
CA LEU A 959 -14.85 -12.36 6.78
C LEU A 959 -15.24 -10.90 6.98
N PHE A 960 -15.06 -10.05 5.97
CA PHE A 960 -15.46 -8.65 5.96
C PHE A 960 -16.84 -8.47 5.29
N LYS A 961 -17.76 -7.83 6.00
CA LYS A 961 -19.14 -7.57 5.59
C LYS A 961 -19.34 -6.07 5.35
N PRO A 962 -19.41 -5.63 4.09
CA PRO A 962 -19.58 -4.21 3.79
C PRO A 962 -20.96 -3.71 4.24
N SER A 963 -21.02 -2.53 4.86
CA SER A 963 -22.29 -1.88 5.26
C SER A 963 -22.60 -0.59 4.51
N SER A 964 -21.61 0.01 3.84
CA SER A 964 -21.75 1.23 3.07
C SER A 964 -20.72 1.26 1.94
N VAL A 965 -21.00 2.01 0.89
CA VAL A 965 -20.06 2.31 -0.19
C VAL A 965 -18.88 3.14 0.34
N GLY A 966 -17.70 2.92 -0.23
CA GLY A 966 -16.47 3.65 0.06
C GLY A 966 -15.23 2.75 0.18
N GLU A 967 -14.12 3.37 0.57
CA GLU A 967 -12.85 2.68 0.81
C GLU A 967 -12.68 2.33 2.29
N PHE A 968 -12.19 1.12 2.55
CA PHE A 968 -12.01 0.56 3.89
C PHE A 968 -10.60 -0.04 4.05
N GLU A 969 -10.04 0.06 5.25
CA GLU A 969 -8.85 -0.64 5.71
C GLU A 969 -9.25 -1.57 6.87
N VAL A 970 -8.99 -2.87 6.73
CA VAL A 970 -9.08 -3.84 7.83
C VAL A 970 -7.69 -4.04 8.40
N VAL A 971 -7.48 -3.55 9.62
CA VAL A 971 -6.18 -3.48 10.29
C VAL A 971 -6.11 -4.53 11.40
N PHE A 972 -5.13 -5.43 11.30
CA PHE A 972 -4.77 -6.40 12.33
C PHE A 972 -3.61 -5.85 13.14
N LYS A 973 -3.92 -5.17 14.26
CA LYS A 973 -2.92 -4.46 15.07
C LYS A 973 -1.80 -5.39 15.61
N PRO A 974 -2.08 -6.60 16.13
CA PRO A 974 -1.03 -7.44 16.72
C PRO A 974 0.05 -7.90 15.73
N ILE A 975 -0.28 -8.06 14.45
CA ILE A 975 0.64 -8.49 13.39
C ILE A 975 1.00 -7.34 12.43
N ASN A 976 0.54 -6.12 12.71
CA ASN A 976 0.72 -4.94 11.85
C ASN A 976 0.36 -5.20 10.37
N ALA A 977 -0.73 -5.91 10.11
CA ALA A 977 -1.21 -6.19 8.75
C ALA A 977 -2.41 -5.32 8.41
N THR A 978 -2.47 -4.81 7.18
CA THR A 978 -3.57 -3.95 6.70
C THR A 978 -4.05 -4.42 5.33
N TYR A 979 -5.36 -4.63 5.21
CA TYR A 979 -6.02 -5.01 3.95
C TYR A 979 -6.92 -3.87 3.48
N ARG A 980 -6.75 -3.45 2.23
CA ARG A 980 -7.58 -2.38 1.62
C ARG A 980 -8.71 -2.99 0.81
N ILE A 981 -9.92 -2.49 1.02
CA ILE A 981 -11.14 -2.96 0.36
C ILE A 981 -11.91 -1.76 -0.16
N HIS A 982 -12.22 -1.74 -1.46
CA HIS A 982 -13.07 -0.74 -2.08
C HIS A 982 -14.46 -1.36 -2.31
N VAL A 983 -15.48 -0.77 -1.70
CA VAL A 983 -16.87 -1.21 -1.80
C VAL A 983 -17.63 -0.23 -2.68
N GLY A 984 -18.11 -0.67 -3.85
CA GLY A 984 -18.97 0.14 -4.73
C GLY A 984 -20.46 -0.17 -4.59
N GLU A 985 -21.31 0.63 -5.22
CA GLU A 985 -22.77 0.53 -5.16
C GLU A 985 -23.30 -0.78 -5.76
N SER A 986 -22.79 -1.14 -6.93
CA SER A 986 -23.28 -2.27 -7.72
C SER A 986 -22.17 -2.85 -8.59
N GLN A 987 -22.39 -4.04 -9.13
CA GLN A 987 -21.51 -4.65 -10.11
C GLN A 987 -22.19 -4.65 -11.49
N VAL A 988 -21.49 -4.16 -12.51
CA VAL A 988 -21.95 -4.11 -13.90
C VAL A 988 -20.83 -4.66 -14.79
N ALA A 989 -21.13 -5.72 -15.56
CA ALA A 989 -20.22 -6.32 -16.53
C ALA A 989 -18.80 -6.64 -15.99
N GLY A 990 -18.71 -7.13 -14.75
CA GLY A 990 -17.41 -7.44 -14.11
C GLY A 990 -16.73 -6.25 -13.43
N PHE A 991 -17.31 -5.06 -13.46
CA PHE A 991 -16.81 -3.86 -12.80
C PHE A 991 -17.71 -3.46 -11.62
N VAL A 992 -17.11 -2.97 -10.55
CA VAL A 992 -17.75 -2.33 -9.39
C VAL A 992 -17.94 -0.84 -9.69
N LYS A 993 -19.17 -0.35 -9.57
CA LYS A 993 -19.51 1.08 -9.66
C LYS A 993 -19.15 1.78 -8.35
N ALA A 994 -17.99 2.43 -8.32
CA ALA A 994 -17.49 3.15 -7.15
C ALA A 994 -18.09 4.55 -7.00
N ALA A 995 -18.33 5.22 -8.13
CA ALA A 995 -18.95 6.54 -8.23
C ALA A 995 -19.71 6.65 -9.56
N PRO A 996 -20.54 7.70 -9.81
CA PRO A 996 -21.33 7.83 -11.04
C PRO A 996 -20.55 7.66 -12.35
N SER A 997 -19.25 8.01 -12.37
CA SER A 997 -18.35 7.88 -13.53
C SER A 997 -17.12 7.00 -13.29
N THR A 998 -17.05 6.31 -12.15
CA THR A 998 -15.87 5.50 -11.77
C THR A 998 -16.25 4.03 -11.68
N LEU A 999 -15.74 3.25 -12.63
CA LEU A 999 -15.86 1.80 -12.68
C LEU A 999 -14.50 1.18 -12.34
N LEU A 1000 -14.50 0.28 -11.37
CA LEU A 1000 -13.32 -0.43 -10.87
C LEU A 1000 -13.47 -1.93 -11.17
N LYS A 1001 -12.41 -2.66 -11.46
CA LYS A 1001 -12.51 -4.09 -11.81
C LYS A 1001 -12.89 -4.93 -10.59
N ALA A 1002 -14.06 -5.58 -10.59
CA ALA A 1002 -14.42 -6.45 -9.47
C ALA A 1002 -13.40 -7.58 -9.31
N ASP A 1003 -12.97 -7.87 -8.08
CA ASP A 1003 -12.12 -9.03 -7.81
C ASP A 1003 -13.00 -10.29 -7.75
N PRO A 1004 -12.91 -11.20 -8.75
CA PRO A 1004 -13.87 -12.28 -8.87
C PRO A 1004 -13.48 -13.52 -8.05
N THR A 1005 -12.25 -13.57 -7.51
CA THR A 1005 -11.70 -14.78 -6.89
C THR A 1005 -11.50 -14.61 -5.40
N ALA A 1006 -12.32 -15.31 -4.61
CA ALA A 1006 -12.02 -15.52 -3.21
C ALA A 1006 -10.75 -16.38 -3.06
N PRO A 1007 -9.86 -16.06 -2.11
CA PRO A 1007 -8.59 -16.76 -1.96
C PRO A 1007 -8.81 -18.23 -1.57
N VAL A 1008 -7.95 -19.11 -2.08
CA VAL A 1008 -7.90 -20.52 -1.66
C VAL A 1008 -7.32 -20.58 -0.25
N VAL A 1009 -8.04 -21.22 0.68
CA VAL A 1009 -7.63 -21.35 2.09
C VAL A 1009 -7.69 -22.82 2.50
N VAL A 1010 -6.70 -23.28 3.26
CA VAL A 1010 -6.78 -24.61 3.90
C VAL A 1010 -7.66 -24.50 5.14
N ARG A 1011 -8.77 -25.23 5.16
CA ARG A 1011 -9.72 -25.25 6.28
C ARG A 1011 -9.18 -26.06 7.46
N ASN A 1012 -8.72 -27.27 7.19
CA ASN A 1012 -8.10 -28.16 8.16
C ASN A 1012 -7.31 -29.28 7.48
N LEU A 1013 -6.46 -29.93 8.28
CA LEU A 1013 -5.59 -31.04 7.93
C LEU A 1013 -5.85 -32.16 8.94
N HIS A 1014 -6.09 -33.38 8.46
CA HIS A 1014 -6.30 -34.56 9.31
C HIS A 1014 -5.48 -35.73 8.82
N ILE A 1015 -4.91 -36.51 9.74
CA ILE A 1015 -4.37 -37.83 9.42
C ILE A 1015 -5.42 -38.84 9.84
N VAL A 1016 -6.01 -39.53 8.86
CA VAL A 1016 -7.03 -40.57 9.07
C VAL A 1016 -6.56 -41.83 8.36
N ASP A 1017 -6.44 -42.94 9.07
CA ASP A 1017 -6.00 -44.24 8.51
C ASP A 1017 -4.65 -44.16 7.75
N HIS A 1018 -3.65 -43.47 8.32
CA HIS A 1018 -2.36 -43.19 7.69
C HIS A 1018 -2.43 -42.36 6.39
N GLN A 1019 -3.56 -41.75 6.09
CA GLN A 1019 -3.72 -40.83 4.96
C GLN A 1019 -3.84 -39.38 5.44
N LEU A 1020 -3.03 -38.50 4.85
CA LEU A 1020 -3.18 -37.05 5.04
C LEU A 1020 -4.36 -36.54 4.20
N LYS A 1021 -5.43 -36.10 4.85
CA LYS A 1021 -6.61 -35.47 4.24
C LYS A 1021 -6.52 -33.96 4.40
N ILE A 1022 -6.60 -33.24 3.28
CA ILE A 1022 -6.47 -31.78 3.20
C ILE A 1022 -7.79 -31.21 2.70
N PHE A 1023 -8.45 -30.38 3.49
CA PHE A 1023 -9.72 -29.76 3.11
C PHE A 1023 -9.49 -28.29 2.76
N GLY A 1024 -9.72 -27.93 1.51
CA GLY A 1024 -9.62 -26.55 1.02
C GLY A 1024 -10.96 -25.84 0.93
N VAL A 1025 -10.92 -24.50 0.96
CA VAL A 1025 -12.02 -23.58 0.68
C VAL A 1025 -11.68 -22.82 -0.60
N ASN A 1026 -12.68 -22.50 -1.42
CA ASN A 1026 -12.53 -21.82 -2.72
C ASN A 1026 -11.61 -22.54 -3.71
N THR A 1027 -11.52 -23.87 -3.61
CA THR A 1027 -10.73 -24.69 -4.53
C THR A 1027 -11.40 -24.74 -5.90
N THR A 1028 -10.60 -24.62 -6.96
CA THR A 1028 -11.03 -24.79 -8.35
C THR A 1028 -10.38 -26.06 -8.93
N PRO A 1029 -10.80 -26.53 -10.12
CA PRO A 1029 -10.08 -27.61 -10.82
C PRO A 1029 -8.59 -27.32 -11.09
N ASN A 1030 -8.19 -26.03 -11.03
CA ASN A 1030 -6.80 -25.58 -11.18
C ASN A 1030 -6.04 -25.47 -9.85
N THR A 1031 -6.71 -25.64 -8.70
CA THR A 1031 -6.04 -25.66 -7.40
C THR A 1031 -5.13 -26.90 -7.31
N ARG A 1032 -3.93 -26.69 -6.78
CA ARG A 1032 -2.92 -27.75 -6.56
C ARG A 1032 -2.46 -27.68 -5.11
N VAL A 1033 -2.11 -28.84 -4.56
CA VAL A 1033 -1.55 -28.95 -3.20
C VAL A 1033 -0.25 -29.72 -3.31
N GLN A 1034 0.84 -29.13 -2.82
CA GLN A 1034 2.15 -29.78 -2.75
C GLN A 1034 2.43 -30.12 -1.29
N VAL A 1035 2.84 -31.36 -1.04
CA VAL A 1035 3.18 -31.84 0.31
C VAL A 1035 4.68 -32.08 0.35
N ILE A 1036 5.38 -31.31 1.18
CA ILE A 1036 6.82 -31.44 1.40
C ILE A 1036 7.04 -32.00 2.80
N LEU A 1037 7.61 -33.19 2.87
CA LEU A 1037 7.99 -33.83 4.13
C LEU A 1037 9.45 -33.49 4.41
N ARG A 1038 9.72 -32.93 5.58
CA ARG A 1038 11.07 -32.53 6.01
C ARG A 1038 11.27 -32.91 7.46
N ARG A 1039 12.52 -33.22 7.82
CA ARG A 1039 12.87 -33.56 9.20
C ARG A 1039 13.08 -32.31 10.05
N PHE A 1040 13.63 -31.25 9.45
CA PHE A 1040 13.96 -30.00 10.11
C PHE A 1040 13.21 -28.81 9.52
N VAL A 1041 13.02 -27.76 10.33
CA VAL A 1041 12.48 -26.47 9.87
C VAL A 1041 13.56 -25.77 9.06
N SER A 1042 13.25 -25.37 7.84
CA SER A 1042 14.20 -24.68 6.95
C SER A 1042 14.55 -23.28 7.46
N HIS A 1043 15.77 -22.84 7.18
CA HIS A 1043 16.24 -21.46 7.41
C HIS A 1043 15.52 -20.45 6.50
N GLU A 1044 15.17 -20.86 5.28
CA GLU A 1044 14.36 -20.06 4.37
C GLU A 1044 12.87 -20.38 4.53
N PRO A 1045 11.98 -19.37 4.58
CA PRO A 1045 10.56 -19.62 4.49
C PRO A 1045 10.25 -20.24 3.12
N VAL A 1046 9.52 -21.36 3.12
CA VAL A 1046 8.90 -21.88 1.90
C VAL A 1046 7.82 -20.88 1.51
N THR A 1047 8.20 -19.85 0.76
CA THR A 1047 7.22 -18.94 0.17
C THR A 1047 6.29 -19.79 -0.69
N ASN A 1048 4.98 -19.71 -0.42
CA ASN A 1048 3.95 -20.54 -1.07
C ASN A 1048 4.23 -20.69 -2.57
N VAL A 1049 4.67 -21.89 -2.97
CA VAL A 1049 5.05 -22.27 -4.34
C VAL A 1049 3.85 -22.23 -5.27
#